data_AF-A0A8J3E0P0-F1
#
_entry.id   AF-A0A8J3E0P0-F1
#
_cell.length_a   1.000
_cell.length_b   1.000
_cell.length_c   1.000
_cell.angle_alpha   90.00
_cell.angle_beta   90.00
_cell.angle_gamma   90.00
#
_symmetry.space_group_name_H-M   'P 1'
#
loop_
_entity.id
_entity.type
_entity.pdbx_description
1 polymer ?
#
loop_
_entity_poly.entity_id
_entity_poly.type
_entity_poly.pdbx_seq_one_letter_code
_entity_poly.pdbx_strand_id
1 'polypeptide(L)'
;MADLRTIQPSFSGGELAPALWARTDTAKYPTGLKTARNVVVEKFGGVTNRAGLQFVAEVRDSARRVRIIPFQFNTEQTYILELGHEYMRVVMDGAQVAADTVIAITGVSQDDPVMVTAPSHGLTDGDEIALSGLQGMEALNGRSFIVADAATDSFTLQDRFGQEVDGSTLPAWEGGGEIRAIYEIASPYAEDELAEVSYVQEADVAYLTQVNHAPQKLSRTGHAAWTITQPTFTPIMTAPTGVTAARAAGSGSVTYRYKVSAVSEATGEESLPSAEATVTNNLLVAGYKNRVQWPAVTGAARYVVYRYDAGVFGYVGSTDGLQFEDENITPDLSDTTQSTRNPFEGEGNYPRCATFYEQRLAFAGTRNDPQAVWLSQSANYENFGVSSPAKASDAITFRVRAKQVNEIRAMVPVRNLMLFTSGAEWEVSGGNDEPLTPGNIRARPRSYWTSSTVPPLVIGNVVLFAVDRGGLRDFAYEFAQDGYIGVDLGIFSAHLFEGRRVVAQAYAQSPLALVWVVLDDGSLISLTYLREQEVWAWTRHDTDGAFEDVAVIAEGAEDAVYVVVRREVMGEEKRYIERLSTRLFTRAEDCFFVDSGLSYAGEATAIFSGLDHLEGKEVVALADGHVARGLTVTDGMVTLANPATRVHIGLPYESDVETLNLDLGNVQGLGSVQGRLKSVSSVTLRVERTRGLWVGPDASRLVEYKQRAGETWGEAIQLFTGDMSVTLEPDWNTAGSIFIRQSDPLPMTILGVMSDVTLGG
;
A
#
# COMPACT_ATOMS: atom_id res chain seq x y z
N MET A 1 29.72 33.49 -34.84
CA MET A 1 28.91 32.66 -33.92
C MET A 1 27.80 32.03 -34.74
N ALA A 2 27.51 30.76 -34.52
CA ALA A 2 26.41 30.08 -35.21
C ALA A 2 25.20 30.05 -34.25
N ASP A 3 24.06 30.53 -34.72
CA ASP A 3 22.78 30.39 -34.01
C ASP A 3 22.17 29.04 -34.40
N LEU A 4 21.86 28.24 -33.40
CA LEU A 4 21.37 26.88 -33.55
C LEU A 4 20.06 26.73 -32.76
N ARG A 5 19.15 25.93 -33.31
CA ARG A 5 17.95 25.46 -32.62
C ARG A 5 18.14 24.03 -32.19
N THR A 6 17.87 23.75 -30.93
CA THR A 6 17.91 22.40 -30.36
C THR A 6 16.60 22.06 -29.67
N ILE A 7 16.32 20.77 -29.52
CA ILE A 7 15.12 20.26 -28.87
C ILE A 7 15.48 19.08 -27.96
N GLN A 8 14.96 19.12 -26.73
CA GLN A 8 14.83 17.96 -25.85
C GLN A 8 13.35 17.52 -25.89
N PRO A 9 13.02 16.47 -26.67
CA PRO A 9 11.63 16.07 -26.92
C PRO A 9 11.08 15.10 -25.86
N SER A 10 11.89 14.68 -24.88
CA SER A 10 11.52 13.69 -23.88
C SER A 10 12.38 13.80 -22.62
N PHE A 11 11.80 13.37 -21.50
CA PHE A 11 12.38 13.35 -20.16
C PHE A 11 12.45 11.92 -19.57
N SER A 12 12.32 10.89 -20.41
CA SER A 12 12.27 9.46 -20.04
C SER A 12 13.55 8.90 -19.37
N GLY A 13 14.60 9.72 -19.23
CA GLY A 13 15.77 9.40 -18.44
C GLY A 13 15.66 9.76 -16.96
N GLY A 14 14.69 10.61 -16.58
CA GLY A 14 14.54 11.08 -15.20
C GLY A 14 15.75 11.86 -14.69
N GLU A 15 15.85 12.00 -13.37
CA GLU A 15 16.97 12.65 -12.70
C GLU A 15 18.22 11.78 -12.72
N LEU A 16 19.31 12.28 -13.31
CA LEU A 16 20.59 11.58 -13.39
C LEU A 16 21.54 12.02 -12.29
N ALA A 17 22.31 11.06 -11.78
CA ALA A 17 23.33 11.32 -10.77
C ALA A 17 24.35 12.37 -11.23
N PRO A 18 24.88 13.20 -10.31
CA PRO A 18 25.87 14.23 -10.65
C PRO A 18 27.09 13.72 -11.42
N ALA A 19 27.55 12.50 -11.14
CA ALA A 19 28.65 11.86 -11.85
C ALA A 19 28.36 11.59 -13.35
N LEU A 20 27.10 11.61 -13.76
CA LEU A 20 26.64 11.36 -15.13
C LEU A 20 26.36 12.64 -15.92
N TRP A 21 26.45 13.83 -15.31
CA TRP A 21 26.14 15.10 -15.97
C TRP A 21 27.08 15.47 -17.13
N ALA A 22 28.18 14.73 -17.31
CA ALA A 22 29.09 14.84 -18.45
C ALA A 22 29.13 13.60 -19.35
N ARG A 23 28.33 12.56 -19.07
CA ARG A 23 28.31 11.29 -19.81
C ARG A 23 27.42 11.38 -21.06
N THR A 24 27.78 12.29 -21.96
CA THR A 24 27.06 12.54 -23.23
C THR A 24 27.04 11.32 -24.16
N ASP A 25 27.89 10.34 -23.91
CA ASP A 25 27.95 9.05 -24.60
C ASP A 25 26.83 8.08 -24.19
N THR A 26 26.18 8.31 -23.05
CA THR A 26 25.14 7.41 -22.53
C THR A 26 23.81 7.71 -23.21
N ALA A 27 23.07 6.67 -23.62
CA ALA A 27 21.78 6.81 -24.31
C ALA A 27 20.71 7.58 -23.51
N LYS A 28 20.83 7.62 -22.18
CA LYS A 28 19.94 8.38 -21.29
C LYS A 28 20.26 9.86 -21.18
N TYR A 29 21.43 10.32 -21.61
CA TYR A 29 21.83 11.73 -21.48
C TYR A 29 20.85 12.69 -22.19
N PRO A 30 20.46 12.48 -23.46
CA PRO A 30 19.59 13.43 -24.16
C PRO A 30 18.18 13.55 -23.59
N THR A 31 17.73 12.56 -22.80
CA THR A 31 16.40 12.53 -22.16
C THR A 31 16.46 12.61 -20.64
N GLY A 32 17.64 12.88 -20.08
CA GLY A 32 17.85 13.01 -18.64
C GLY A 32 17.72 14.45 -18.15
N LEU A 33 17.62 14.57 -16.83
CA LEU A 33 17.52 15.82 -16.10
C LEU A 33 18.63 15.87 -15.04
N LYS A 34 19.12 17.07 -14.71
CA LYS A 34 19.94 17.27 -13.50
C LYS A 34 19.07 17.28 -12.24
N THR A 35 17.90 17.90 -12.37
CA THR A 35 16.94 18.11 -11.29
C THR A 35 15.55 17.77 -11.79
N ALA A 36 14.85 16.89 -11.08
CA ALA A 36 13.43 16.59 -11.28
C ALA A 36 12.74 16.53 -9.92
N ARG A 37 12.45 17.72 -9.36
CA ARG A 37 11.91 17.91 -8.00
C ARG A 37 10.41 18.20 -8.05
N ASN A 38 9.61 17.49 -7.24
CA ASN A 38 8.15 17.57 -7.22
C ASN A 38 7.53 17.50 -8.61
N VAL A 39 8.07 16.62 -9.44
CA VAL A 39 7.57 16.31 -10.78
C VAL A 39 7.56 14.81 -10.99
N VAL A 40 6.75 14.32 -11.91
CA VAL A 40 6.73 12.94 -12.37
C VAL A 40 6.95 12.93 -13.89
N VAL A 41 7.63 11.90 -14.39
CA VAL A 41 7.79 11.71 -15.83
C VAL A 41 6.62 10.87 -16.34
N GLU A 42 5.95 11.34 -17.38
CA GLU A 42 4.82 10.63 -17.97
C GLU A 42 5.29 9.42 -18.81
N LYS A 43 4.38 8.47 -19.04
CA LYS A 43 4.63 7.27 -19.85
C LYS A 43 5.16 7.59 -21.27
N PHE A 44 4.75 8.72 -21.83
CA PHE A 44 5.14 9.17 -23.17
C PHE A 44 6.35 10.11 -23.16
N GLY A 45 6.94 10.37 -21.99
CA GLY A 45 8.17 11.14 -21.82
C GLY A 45 7.99 12.63 -21.56
N GLY A 46 6.77 13.13 -21.38
CA GLY A 46 6.55 14.47 -20.80
C GLY A 46 6.95 14.51 -19.33
N VAL A 47 7.08 15.71 -18.76
CA VAL A 47 7.30 15.90 -17.31
C VAL A 47 6.22 16.79 -16.76
N THR A 48 5.71 16.45 -15.58
CA THR A 48 4.53 17.10 -15.05
C THR A 48 4.62 17.25 -13.53
N ASN A 49 4.24 18.39 -12.93
CA ASN A 49 4.39 18.59 -11.48
C ASN A 49 3.57 17.58 -10.67
N ARG A 50 4.09 17.10 -9.53
CA ARG A 50 3.35 16.20 -8.63
C ARG A 50 2.00 16.85 -8.27
N ALA A 51 0.94 16.06 -8.15
CA ALA A 51 -0.33 16.55 -7.61
C ALA A 51 -0.19 16.94 -6.13
N GLY A 52 -1.05 17.83 -5.64
CA GLY A 52 -1.04 18.23 -4.23
C GLY A 52 -1.47 17.09 -3.29
N LEU A 53 -1.05 17.16 -2.03
CA LEU A 53 -1.48 16.25 -0.96
C LEU A 53 -2.75 16.80 -0.28
N GLN A 54 -3.84 16.07 -0.39
CA GLN A 54 -5.09 16.34 0.34
C GLN A 54 -4.94 15.82 1.76
N PHE A 55 -5.25 16.65 2.75
CA PHE A 55 -5.36 16.21 4.14
C PHE A 55 -6.54 15.24 4.27
N VAL A 56 -6.29 14.07 4.88
CA VAL A 56 -7.34 13.06 5.16
C VAL A 56 -7.67 13.07 6.64
N ALA A 57 -6.67 12.83 7.49
CA ALA A 57 -6.84 12.82 8.94
C ALA A 57 -5.48 12.90 9.65
N GLU A 58 -5.50 13.32 10.91
CA GLU A 58 -4.43 13.02 11.85
C GLU A 58 -4.55 11.57 12.34
N VAL A 59 -3.41 10.92 12.58
CA VAL A 59 -3.37 9.59 13.18
C VAL A 59 -3.85 9.63 14.63
N ARG A 60 -4.27 8.50 15.21
CA ARG A 60 -4.80 8.46 16.60
C ARG A 60 -3.88 9.10 17.65
N ASP A 61 -2.58 8.85 17.50
CA ASP A 61 -1.52 9.26 18.42
C ASP A 61 -0.30 9.70 17.61
N SER A 62 -0.24 11.00 17.35
CA SER A 62 0.86 11.62 16.60
C SER A 62 2.24 11.44 17.24
N ALA A 63 2.34 11.08 18.52
CA ALA A 63 3.63 10.85 19.17
C ALA A 63 4.29 9.54 18.70
N ARG A 64 3.52 8.62 18.12
CA ARG A 64 3.96 7.28 17.69
C ARG A 64 3.86 7.11 16.19
N ARG A 65 4.74 6.28 15.64
CA ARG A 65 4.68 5.88 14.22
C ARG A 65 3.46 4.99 13.97
N VAL A 66 2.93 5.09 12.77
CA VAL A 66 1.87 4.23 12.25
C VAL A 66 2.30 3.59 10.94
N ARG A 67 1.57 2.57 10.51
CA ARG A 67 1.71 1.96 9.20
C ARG A 67 0.35 1.88 8.51
N ILE A 68 0.31 2.24 7.24
CA ILE A 68 -0.88 2.11 6.40
C ILE A 68 -0.74 0.89 5.49
N ILE A 69 -1.77 0.03 5.45
CA ILE A 69 -1.82 -1.11 4.53
C ILE A 69 -3.11 -1.09 3.69
N PRO A 70 -3.04 -1.42 2.40
CA PRO A 70 -4.22 -1.50 1.55
C PRO A 70 -5.02 -2.78 1.84
N PHE A 71 -6.35 -2.65 1.80
CA PHE A 71 -7.30 -3.75 1.81
C PHE A 71 -8.31 -3.55 0.68
N GLN A 72 -8.34 -4.45 -0.30
CA GLN A 72 -9.17 -4.30 -1.50
C GLN A 72 -10.09 -5.50 -1.67
N PHE A 73 -11.36 -5.38 -1.30
CA PHE A 73 -12.33 -6.47 -1.49
C PHE A 73 -12.70 -6.62 -2.97
N ASN A 74 -12.96 -5.48 -3.62
CA ASN A 74 -13.22 -5.36 -5.04
C ASN A 74 -12.84 -3.94 -5.52
N THR A 75 -13.21 -3.57 -6.74
CA THR A 75 -12.88 -2.25 -7.33
C THR A 75 -13.64 -1.06 -6.73
N GLU A 76 -14.67 -1.30 -5.93
CA GLU A 76 -15.52 -0.26 -5.32
C GLU A 76 -15.35 -0.17 -3.79
N GLN A 77 -14.94 -1.27 -3.16
CA GLN A 77 -14.76 -1.38 -1.72
C GLN A 77 -13.28 -1.59 -1.42
N THR A 78 -12.56 -0.48 -1.41
CA THR A 78 -11.14 -0.40 -1.10
C THR A 78 -10.95 0.46 0.14
N TYR A 79 -9.99 0.06 0.97
CA TYR A 79 -9.74 0.67 2.27
C TYR A 79 -8.24 0.81 2.51
N ILE A 80 -7.86 1.88 3.18
CA ILE A 80 -6.57 1.96 3.86
C ILE A 80 -6.80 1.63 5.33
N LEU A 81 -6.00 0.69 5.85
CA LEU A 81 -5.99 0.33 7.27
C LEU A 81 -4.80 1.02 7.94
N GLU A 82 -5.10 1.92 8.87
CA GLU A 82 -4.11 2.57 9.73
C GLU A 82 -3.86 1.65 10.93
N LEU A 83 -2.70 0.99 10.95
CA LEU A 83 -2.21 0.23 12.09
C LEU A 83 -1.33 1.14 12.95
N GLY A 84 -1.72 1.35 14.20
CA GLY A 84 -0.90 2.03 15.20
C GLY A 84 -0.66 1.17 16.42
N HIS A 85 -0.16 1.78 17.50
CA HIS A 85 0.12 1.07 18.75
C HIS A 85 -1.15 0.50 19.38
N GLU A 86 -1.36 -0.80 19.21
CA GLU A 86 -2.49 -1.57 19.75
C GLU A 86 -3.89 -1.19 19.23
N TYR A 87 -3.97 -0.43 18.13
CA TYR A 87 -5.24 -0.11 17.47
C TYR A 87 -5.17 -0.27 15.94
N MET A 88 -6.34 -0.33 15.31
CA MET A 88 -6.52 -0.21 13.87
C MET A 88 -7.70 0.72 13.57
N ARG A 89 -7.47 1.71 12.69
CA ARG A 89 -8.50 2.57 12.10
C ARG A 89 -8.63 2.30 10.60
N VAL A 90 -9.73 2.76 10.01
CA VAL A 90 -10.08 2.48 8.62
C VAL A 90 -10.33 3.79 7.88
N VAL A 91 -9.79 3.92 6.68
CA VAL A 91 -9.95 5.06 5.78
C VAL A 91 -10.51 4.58 4.44
N MET A 92 -11.47 5.30 3.89
CA MET A 92 -12.07 5.06 2.58
C MET A 92 -12.41 6.39 1.92
N ASP A 93 -12.17 6.51 0.60
CA ASP A 93 -12.53 7.70 -0.21
C ASP A 93 -12.02 9.04 0.38
N GLY A 94 -10.81 9.03 0.95
CA GLY A 94 -10.18 10.24 1.51
C GLY A 94 -10.74 10.68 2.86
N ALA A 95 -11.46 9.82 3.59
CA ALA A 95 -11.96 10.10 4.92
C ALA A 95 -11.84 8.89 5.86
N GLN A 96 -11.68 9.14 7.17
CA GLN A 96 -11.78 8.08 8.18
C GLN A 96 -13.22 7.55 8.26
N VAL A 97 -13.36 6.23 8.35
CA VAL A 97 -14.64 5.56 8.54
C VAL A 97 -15.18 5.92 9.92
N ALA A 98 -16.42 6.38 9.96
CA ALA A 98 -17.14 6.65 11.19
C ALA A 98 -17.87 5.39 11.68
N ALA A 99 -18.10 5.29 12.99
CA ALA A 99 -18.93 4.25 13.56
C ALA A 99 -20.39 4.39 13.08
N ASP A 100 -21.09 3.26 12.95
CA ASP A 100 -22.51 3.23 12.53
C ASP A 100 -23.46 3.90 13.54
N THR A 101 -23.03 4.05 14.79
CA THR A 101 -23.81 4.68 15.86
C THR A 101 -23.89 6.19 15.64
N VAL A 102 -25.11 6.69 15.42
CA VAL A 102 -25.42 8.12 15.36
C VAL A 102 -25.94 8.59 16.71
N ILE A 103 -25.33 9.64 17.25
CA ILE A 103 -25.78 10.28 18.49
C ILE A 103 -26.34 11.67 18.13
N ALA A 104 -27.61 11.91 18.48
CA ALA A 104 -28.27 13.18 18.18
C ALA A 104 -27.84 14.28 19.16
N ILE A 105 -27.54 15.46 18.61
CA ILE A 105 -27.25 16.66 19.40
C ILE A 105 -28.57 17.37 19.74
N THR A 106 -28.71 17.76 21.01
CA THR A 106 -29.89 18.48 21.52
C THR A 106 -29.58 19.90 22.00
N GLY A 107 -28.31 20.26 22.06
CA GLY A 107 -27.86 21.63 22.33
C GLY A 107 -26.37 21.80 22.09
N VAL A 108 -25.96 22.99 21.67
CA VAL A 108 -24.55 23.42 21.59
C VAL A 108 -24.48 24.84 22.15
N SER A 109 -23.56 25.10 23.07
CA SER A 109 -23.41 26.41 23.71
C SER A 109 -22.45 27.34 22.98
N GLN A 110 -22.66 28.65 23.11
CA GLN A 110 -21.72 29.71 22.69
C GLN A 110 -20.78 30.09 23.84
N ASP A 111 -20.26 29.08 24.54
CA ASP A 111 -19.34 29.26 25.66
C ASP A 111 -17.90 28.93 25.24
N ASP A 112 -16.96 29.23 26.12
CA ASP A 112 -15.56 28.81 26.05
C ASP A 112 -15.25 27.98 27.31
N PRO A 113 -15.12 26.65 27.21
CA PRO A 113 -15.26 25.83 26.00
C PRO A 113 -16.71 25.64 25.51
N VAL A 114 -16.88 25.33 24.22
CA VAL A 114 -18.15 24.86 23.63
C VAL A 114 -18.61 23.59 24.34
N MET A 115 -19.81 23.62 24.91
CA MET A 115 -20.49 22.47 25.51
C MET A 115 -21.53 21.89 24.55
N VAL A 116 -21.43 20.60 24.26
CA VAL A 116 -22.42 19.83 23.49
C VAL A 116 -23.31 19.05 24.44
N THR A 117 -24.62 19.12 24.24
CA THR A 117 -25.63 18.34 24.97
C THR A 117 -26.17 17.23 24.08
N ALA A 118 -25.85 15.99 24.41
CA ALA A 118 -26.23 14.79 23.67
C ALA A 118 -26.68 13.69 24.65
N PRO A 119 -27.99 13.45 24.81
CA PRO A 119 -28.50 12.56 25.85
C PRO A 119 -27.98 11.13 25.71
N SER A 120 -27.43 10.57 26.80
CA SER A 120 -26.92 9.20 26.88
C SER A 120 -25.93 8.85 25.75
N HIS A 121 -25.02 9.77 25.45
CA HIS A 121 -24.07 9.62 24.33
C HIS A 121 -23.10 8.44 24.47
N GLY A 122 -22.79 8.00 25.71
CA GLY A 122 -21.87 6.88 25.95
C GLY A 122 -20.38 7.17 25.68
N LEU A 123 -20.06 8.34 25.12
CA LEU A 123 -18.70 8.87 24.97
C LEU A 123 -18.00 9.12 26.31
N THR A 124 -16.67 9.04 26.28
CA THR A 124 -15.75 9.28 27.39
C THR A 124 -14.66 10.30 27.02
N ASP A 125 -14.01 10.89 28.02
CA ASP A 125 -12.90 11.83 27.77
C ASP A 125 -11.80 11.19 26.92
N GLY A 126 -11.36 11.90 25.88
CA GLY A 126 -10.36 11.42 24.93
C GLY A 126 -10.94 10.68 23.71
N ASP A 127 -12.25 10.43 23.67
CA ASP A 127 -12.92 9.92 22.47
C ASP A 127 -12.88 10.95 21.35
N GLU A 128 -12.64 10.45 20.14
CA GLU A 128 -12.57 11.27 18.94
C GLU A 128 -13.89 11.20 18.17
N ILE A 129 -14.46 12.37 17.91
CA ILE A 129 -15.78 12.51 17.32
C ILE A 129 -15.77 13.48 16.15
N ALA A 130 -16.62 13.22 15.16
CA ALA A 130 -16.94 14.15 14.10
C ALA A 130 -18.35 14.73 14.31
N LEU A 131 -18.47 16.05 14.14
CA LEU A 131 -19.76 16.75 14.20
C LEU A 131 -20.26 17.04 12.78
N SER A 132 -21.56 16.88 12.55
CA SER A 132 -22.17 17.20 11.27
C SER A 132 -23.62 17.65 11.42
N GLY A 133 -24.15 18.40 10.46
CA GLY A 133 -25.56 18.79 10.42
C GLY A 133 -26.00 19.85 11.45
N LEU A 134 -25.07 20.53 12.11
CA LEU A 134 -25.36 21.69 12.97
C LEU A 134 -25.84 22.87 12.11
N GLN A 135 -26.89 23.55 12.56
CA GLN A 135 -27.39 24.82 11.98
C GLN A 135 -27.02 25.98 12.89
N GLY A 136 -26.58 27.11 12.32
CA GLY A 136 -26.07 28.28 13.03
C GLY A 136 -24.60 28.16 13.49
N MET A 137 -24.13 26.94 13.81
CA MET A 137 -22.73 26.64 14.14
C MET A 137 -22.06 25.79 13.07
N GLU A 138 -22.28 26.11 11.79
CA GLU A 138 -21.76 25.33 10.66
C GLU A 138 -20.24 25.25 10.62
N ALA A 139 -19.53 26.19 11.26
CA ALA A 139 -18.07 26.18 11.38
C ALA A 139 -17.50 24.97 12.16
N LEU A 140 -18.36 24.27 12.92
CA LEU A 140 -18.01 23.03 13.62
C LEU A 140 -18.30 21.77 12.78
N ASN A 141 -19.10 21.87 11.71
CA ASN A 141 -19.43 20.72 10.87
C ASN A 141 -18.22 20.26 10.05
N GLY A 142 -18.08 18.94 9.89
CA GLY A 142 -17.01 18.35 9.09
C GLY A 142 -15.63 18.44 9.73
N ARG A 143 -15.56 18.90 10.99
CA ARG A 143 -14.37 18.87 11.83
C ARG A 143 -14.49 17.75 12.85
N SER A 144 -13.34 17.29 13.32
CA SER A 144 -13.26 16.27 14.35
C SER A 144 -12.63 16.84 15.61
N PHE A 145 -13.21 16.49 16.75
CA PHE A 145 -12.89 17.03 18.07
C PHE A 145 -12.59 15.92 19.06
N ILE A 146 -11.93 16.28 20.15
CA ILE A 146 -11.70 15.41 21.30
C ILE A 146 -12.76 15.74 22.36
N VAL A 147 -13.43 14.70 22.86
CA VAL A 147 -14.37 14.81 23.97
C VAL A 147 -13.62 15.12 25.26
N ALA A 148 -14.07 16.14 26.00
CA ALA A 148 -13.58 16.48 27.33
C ALA A 148 -14.75 16.73 28.30
N ASP A 149 -14.47 16.69 29.61
CA ASP A 149 -15.45 16.87 30.69
C ASP A 149 -16.77 16.09 30.50
N ALA A 150 -16.67 14.85 30.01
CA ALA A 150 -17.81 14.03 29.66
C ALA A 150 -18.67 13.70 30.89
N ALA A 151 -19.93 14.11 30.82
CA ALA A 151 -21.01 13.74 31.73
C ALA A 151 -21.93 12.71 31.06
N THR A 152 -23.10 12.43 31.64
CA THR A 152 -24.05 11.46 31.06
C THR A 152 -24.72 11.96 29.77
N ASP A 153 -24.98 13.26 29.70
CA ASP A 153 -25.77 13.89 28.62
C ASP A 153 -25.05 15.09 27.99
N SER A 154 -23.79 15.35 28.33
CA SER A 154 -23.06 16.52 27.85
C SER A 154 -21.55 16.35 27.94
N PHE A 155 -20.80 17.07 27.11
CA PHE A 155 -19.34 17.13 27.12
C PHE A 155 -18.84 18.43 26.46
N THR A 156 -17.62 18.83 26.77
CA THR A 156 -16.94 19.98 26.14
C THR A 156 -16.09 19.53 24.95
N LEU A 157 -15.86 20.44 24.00
CA LEU A 157 -15.02 20.19 22.84
C LEU A 157 -13.59 20.69 23.07
N GLN A 158 -12.63 19.81 22.83
CA GLN A 158 -11.25 20.19 22.61
C GLN A 158 -10.88 20.01 21.13
N ASP A 159 -10.02 20.89 20.64
CA ASP A 159 -9.36 20.71 19.36
C ASP A 159 -8.33 19.56 19.41
N ARG A 160 -7.61 19.34 18.32
CA ARG A 160 -6.63 18.25 18.22
C ARG A 160 -5.31 18.52 18.98
N PHE A 161 -5.12 19.72 19.48
CA PHE A 161 -4.00 20.11 20.34
C PHE A 161 -4.37 20.08 21.82
N GLY A 162 -5.60 19.63 22.16
CA GLY A 162 -6.11 19.62 23.52
C GLY A 162 -6.46 21.01 24.04
N GLN A 163 -6.59 22.01 23.15
CA GLN A 163 -7.10 23.33 23.52
C GLN A 163 -8.63 23.32 23.50
N GLU A 164 -9.21 24.04 24.43
CA GLU A 164 -10.66 24.25 24.50
C GLU A 164 -11.14 24.99 23.25
N VAL A 165 -12.24 24.51 22.65
CA VAL A 165 -12.84 25.16 21.48
C VAL A 165 -13.69 26.35 21.96
N ASP A 166 -13.31 27.56 21.58
CA ASP A 166 -14.06 28.78 21.90
C ASP A 166 -15.24 28.98 20.94
N GLY A 167 -16.47 28.93 21.48
CA GLY A 167 -17.71 29.16 20.73
C GLY A 167 -18.23 30.59 20.78
N SER A 168 -17.58 31.49 21.53
CA SER A 168 -18.09 32.82 21.84
C SER A 168 -18.22 33.75 20.61
N THR A 169 -17.47 33.45 19.54
CA THR A 169 -17.49 34.19 18.27
C THR A 169 -18.36 33.55 17.19
N LEU A 170 -18.84 32.31 17.42
CA LEU A 170 -19.71 31.60 16.49
C LEU A 170 -21.15 32.13 16.55
N PRO A 171 -21.97 31.99 15.49
CA PRO A 171 -23.40 32.25 15.59
C PRO A 171 -24.09 31.25 16.54
N ALA A 172 -25.29 31.60 17.00
CA ALA A 172 -26.04 30.76 17.94
C ALA A 172 -26.53 29.48 17.24
N TRP A 173 -26.51 28.35 17.95
CA TRP A 173 -27.03 27.09 17.42
C TRP A 173 -28.55 27.19 17.20
N GLU A 174 -29.01 26.86 15.99
CA GLU A 174 -30.40 26.97 15.56
C GLU A 174 -31.12 25.61 15.49
N GLY A 175 -30.39 24.50 15.62
CA GLY A 175 -30.94 23.15 15.56
C GLY A 175 -30.04 22.14 14.83
N GLY A 176 -30.50 20.89 14.79
CA GLY A 176 -29.80 19.80 14.11
C GLY A 176 -28.51 19.38 14.82
N GLY A 177 -27.74 18.52 14.16
CA GLY A 177 -26.48 18.03 14.68
C GLY A 177 -26.48 16.53 14.99
N GLU A 178 -25.48 15.85 14.47
CA GLU A 178 -25.19 14.45 14.72
C GLU A 178 -23.72 14.31 15.09
N ILE A 179 -23.44 13.42 16.03
CA ILE A 179 -22.10 12.98 16.42
C ILE A 179 -21.89 11.57 15.89
N ARG A 180 -20.72 11.32 15.29
CA ARG A 180 -20.21 9.97 15.08
C ARG A 180 -18.80 9.86 15.63
N ALA A 181 -18.52 8.78 16.35
CA ALA A 181 -17.16 8.43 16.73
C ALA A 181 -16.39 7.92 15.50
N ILE A 182 -15.07 8.07 15.51
CA ILE A 182 -14.21 7.42 14.51
C ILE A 182 -14.18 5.91 14.77
N TYR A 183 -14.32 5.10 13.71
CA TYR A 183 -14.33 3.65 13.83
C TYR A 183 -12.92 3.11 14.12
N GLU A 184 -12.80 2.38 15.22
CA GLU A 184 -11.54 1.84 15.72
C GLU A 184 -11.75 0.44 16.30
N ILE A 185 -10.77 -0.45 16.11
CA ILE A 185 -10.71 -1.74 16.78
C ILE A 185 -9.33 -1.95 17.42
N ALA A 186 -9.27 -2.82 18.43
CA ALA A 186 -8.00 -3.22 19.02
C ALA A 186 -7.14 -4.04 18.04
N SER A 187 -5.84 -3.78 18.05
CA SER A 187 -4.81 -4.52 17.33
C SER A 187 -3.82 -5.13 18.32
N PRO A 188 -3.23 -6.31 18.07
CA PRO A 188 -2.23 -6.88 18.97
C PRO A 188 -0.84 -6.27 18.82
N TYR A 189 -0.59 -5.46 17.79
CA TYR A 189 0.76 -5.02 17.42
C TYR A 189 1.19 -3.74 18.13
N ALA A 190 2.41 -3.74 18.66
CA ALA A 190 3.06 -2.55 19.21
C ALA A 190 3.73 -1.71 18.10
N GLU A 191 4.09 -0.45 18.40
CA GLU A 191 4.66 0.50 17.44
C GLU A 191 5.92 -0.03 16.74
N ASP A 192 6.82 -0.64 17.51
CA ASP A 192 8.10 -1.17 17.03
C ASP A 192 7.95 -2.42 16.15
N GLU A 193 6.74 -2.99 16.10
CA GLU A 193 6.43 -4.19 15.33
C GLU A 193 5.77 -3.89 13.99
N LEU A 194 5.15 -2.70 13.85
CA LEU A 194 4.32 -2.33 12.70
C LEU A 194 5.08 -2.43 11.38
N ALA A 195 6.34 -1.99 11.32
CA ALA A 195 7.15 -2.01 10.12
C ALA A 195 7.39 -3.42 9.55
N GLU A 196 7.30 -4.47 10.39
CA GLU A 196 7.53 -5.85 9.98
C GLU A 196 6.24 -6.67 9.83
N VAL A 197 5.06 -6.09 10.04
CA VAL A 197 3.77 -6.77 9.80
C VAL A 197 3.66 -7.15 8.31
N SER A 198 3.61 -8.43 8.01
CA SER A 198 3.33 -8.92 6.66
C SER A 198 1.86 -9.31 6.56
N TYR A 199 1.29 -9.26 5.36
CA TYR A 199 -0.10 -9.61 5.14
C TYR A 199 -0.31 -10.28 3.80
N VAL A 200 -1.35 -11.09 3.73
CA VAL A 200 -1.93 -11.58 2.47
C VAL A 200 -3.44 -11.58 2.59
N GLN A 201 -4.12 -11.14 1.52
CA GLN A 201 -5.57 -10.99 1.50
C GLN A 201 -6.20 -11.89 0.46
N GLU A 202 -7.36 -12.47 0.79
CA GLU A 202 -8.29 -13.10 -0.12
C GLU A 202 -9.70 -12.57 0.21
N ALA A 203 -10.31 -11.83 -0.71
CA ALA A 203 -11.64 -11.25 -0.55
C ALA A 203 -11.79 -10.50 0.79
N ASP A 204 -12.70 -10.90 1.67
CA ASP A 204 -12.98 -10.24 2.95
C ASP A 204 -12.04 -10.65 4.10
N VAL A 205 -11.06 -11.52 3.85
CA VAL A 205 -10.15 -12.04 4.87
C VAL A 205 -8.70 -11.69 4.54
N ALA A 206 -7.97 -11.17 5.53
CA ALA A 206 -6.52 -11.06 5.47
C ALA A 206 -5.85 -11.83 6.60
N TYR A 207 -4.74 -12.49 6.30
CA TYR A 207 -3.85 -13.08 7.31
C TYR A 207 -2.69 -12.13 7.55
N LEU A 208 -2.54 -11.65 8.78
CA LEU A 208 -1.46 -10.79 9.23
C LEU A 208 -0.42 -11.62 9.99
N THR A 209 0.85 -11.38 9.74
CA THR A 209 1.96 -12.11 10.38
C THR A 209 3.02 -11.16 10.88
N GLN A 210 3.56 -11.48 12.06
CA GLN A 210 4.64 -10.75 12.70
C GLN A 210 5.37 -11.73 13.63
N VAL A 211 6.68 -11.59 13.78
CA VAL A 211 7.53 -12.64 14.38
C VAL A 211 7.37 -12.84 15.91
N ASN A 212 6.75 -11.88 16.60
CA ASN A 212 6.46 -11.88 18.03
C ASN A 212 5.01 -12.25 18.35
N HIS A 213 4.12 -12.25 17.36
CA HIS A 213 2.69 -12.53 17.54
C HIS A 213 2.26 -13.75 16.76
N ALA A 214 1.37 -14.56 17.34
CA ALA A 214 0.70 -15.62 16.58
C ALA A 214 0.03 -15.01 15.32
N PRO A 215 -0.06 -15.76 14.20
CA PRO A 215 -0.78 -15.30 13.02
C PRO A 215 -2.15 -14.75 13.39
N GLN A 216 -2.54 -13.63 12.78
CA GLN A 216 -3.86 -13.03 13.00
C GLN A 216 -4.67 -13.12 11.72
N LYS A 217 -5.99 -13.24 11.88
CA LYS A 217 -7.00 -13.23 10.83
C LYS A 217 -7.84 -11.99 11.00
N LEU A 218 -7.65 -11.04 10.09
CA LEU A 218 -8.50 -9.88 9.92
C LEU A 218 -9.68 -10.27 9.02
N SER A 219 -10.91 -10.00 9.45
CA SER A 219 -12.13 -10.27 8.68
C SER A 219 -12.99 -9.02 8.60
N ARG A 220 -13.43 -8.68 7.38
CA ARG A 220 -14.39 -7.61 7.11
C ARG A 220 -15.78 -8.21 6.94
N THR A 221 -16.77 -7.66 7.64
CA THR A 221 -18.19 -8.06 7.50
C THR A 221 -19.11 -6.89 7.11
N GLY A 222 -18.57 -5.67 7.09
CA GLY A 222 -19.28 -4.45 6.71
C GLY A 222 -18.31 -3.26 6.60
N HIS A 223 -18.85 -2.07 6.33
CA HIS A 223 -18.07 -0.83 6.21
C HIS A 223 -17.36 -0.46 7.53
N ALA A 224 -18.11 -0.45 8.63
CA ALA A 224 -17.64 -0.26 9.99
C ALA A 224 -17.76 -1.56 10.82
N ALA A 225 -17.41 -2.71 10.24
CA ALA A 225 -17.49 -4.01 10.93
C ALA A 225 -16.30 -4.92 10.57
N TRP A 226 -15.31 -4.92 11.45
CA TRP A 226 -14.01 -5.57 11.30
C TRP A 226 -13.63 -6.31 12.57
N THR A 227 -12.98 -7.46 12.43
CA THR A 227 -12.49 -8.25 13.58
C THR A 227 -11.09 -8.80 13.33
N ILE A 228 -10.22 -8.71 14.33
CA ILE A 228 -8.93 -9.40 14.36
C ILE A 228 -9.04 -10.56 15.34
N THR A 229 -8.78 -11.78 14.86
CA THR A 229 -8.84 -13.01 15.66
C THR A 229 -7.69 -13.94 15.34
N GLN A 230 -7.33 -14.85 16.24
CA GLN A 230 -6.33 -15.87 15.94
C GLN A 230 -6.98 -17.03 15.15
N PRO A 231 -6.44 -17.43 13.98
CA PRO A 231 -6.92 -18.58 13.24
C PRO A 231 -6.52 -19.88 13.97
N THR A 232 -7.36 -20.90 13.85
CA THR A 232 -7.07 -22.23 14.41
C THR A 232 -6.52 -23.13 13.30
N PHE A 233 -5.24 -23.53 13.39
CA PHE A 233 -4.60 -24.35 12.36
C PHE A 233 -4.93 -25.85 12.46
N THR A 234 -6.22 -26.17 12.53
CA THR A 234 -6.78 -27.52 12.66
C THR A 234 -7.97 -27.69 11.73
N PRO A 235 -8.31 -28.92 11.29
CA PRO A 235 -9.50 -29.15 10.48
C PRO A 235 -10.74 -28.55 11.13
N ILE A 236 -11.52 -27.81 10.33
CA ILE A 236 -12.81 -27.25 10.74
C ILE A 236 -13.85 -28.38 10.80
N MET A 237 -13.77 -29.35 9.89
CA MET A 237 -14.66 -30.52 9.92
C MET A 237 -14.43 -31.35 11.19
N THR A 238 -15.50 -31.49 11.99
CA THR A 238 -15.46 -32.22 13.27
C THR A 238 -15.33 -33.72 13.07
N ALA A 239 -14.53 -34.37 13.91
CA ALA A 239 -14.35 -35.82 13.87
C ALA A 239 -15.63 -36.57 14.32
N PRO A 240 -15.96 -37.73 13.70
CA PRO A 240 -17.02 -38.61 14.20
C PRO A 240 -16.77 -39.04 15.65
N THR A 241 -17.79 -38.90 16.49
CA THR A 241 -17.79 -39.35 17.89
C THR A 241 -18.67 -40.59 18.06
N GLY A 242 -18.49 -41.37 19.13
CA GLY A 242 -19.35 -42.54 19.38
C GLY A 242 -19.24 -43.66 18.34
N VAL A 243 -18.11 -43.75 17.63
CA VAL A 243 -17.85 -44.81 16.65
C VAL A 243 -17.80 -46.17 17.36
N THR A 244 -18.55 -47.14 16.85
CA THR A 244 -18.58 -48.51 17.37
C THR A 244 -18.24 -49.51 16.27
N ALA A 245 -17.62 -50.63 16.65
CA ALA A 245 -17.36 -51.75 15.76
C ALA A 245 -17.96 -53.02 16.40
N ALA A 246 -18.80 -53.72 15.64
CA ALA A 246 -19.47 -54.93 16.12
C ALA A 246 -19.41 -56.03 15.06
N ARG A 247 -19.43 -57.27 15.51
CA ARG A 247 -19.54 -58.42 14.60
C ARG A 247 -20.95 -58.41 13.98
N ALA A 248 -21.05 -58.28 12.66
CA ALA A 248 -22.32 -58.40 11.95
C ALA A 248 -22.58 -59.86 11.54
N ALA A 249 -21.53 -60.59 11.17
CA ALA A 249 -21.58 -62.01 10.91
C ALA A 249 -20.25 -62.67 11.30
N GLY A 250 -20.33 -63.87 11.88
CA GLY A 250 -19.16 -64.69 12.18
C GLY A 250 -18.75 -64.80 13.65
N SER A 251 -17.59 -65.41 13.86
CA SER A 251 -16.98 -65.69 15.16
C SER A 251 -15.45 -65.72 15.04
N GLY A 252 -14.73 -65.28 16.05
CA GLY A 252 -13.27 -65.40 16.09
C GLY A 252 -12.65 -64.55 17.17
N SER A 253 -11.34 -64.68 17.34
CA SER A 253 -10.56 -63.98 18.36
C SER A 253 -9.55 -63.00 17.77
N VAL A 254 -9.56 -62.75 16.45
CA VAL A 254 -8.69 -61.75 15.82
C VAL A 254 -9.30 -60.37 16.04
N THR A 255 -8.55 -59.48 16.68
CA THR A 255 -8.99 -58.11 16.94
C THR A 255 -8.74 -57.23 15.72
N TYR A 256 -9.81 -56.68 15.17
CA TYR A 256 -9.77 -55.63 14.17
C TYR A 256 -10.02 -54.29 14.84
N ARG A 257 -9.37 -53.24 14.33
CA ARG A 257 -9.43 -51.88 14.85
C ARG A 257 -9.74 -50.92 13.73
N TYR A 258 -10.68 -50.01 13.96
CA TYR A 258 -11.20 -49.08 12.96
C TYR A 258 -11.16 -47.65 13.46
N LYS A 259 -11.02 -46.72 12.51
CA LYS A 259 -11.23 -45.29 12.71
C LYS A 259 -12.06 -44.74 11.56
N VAL A 260 -12.79 -43.66 11.81
CA VAL A 260 -13.68 -43.03 10.82
C VAL A 260 -13.40 -41.53 10.81
N SER A 261 -13.24 -40.95 9.63
CA SER A 261 -13.18 -39.50 9.41
C SER A 261 -14.45 -39.04 8.69
N ALA A 262 -14.88 -37.80 8.95
CA ALA A 262 -15.94 -37.13 8.21
C ALA A 262 -15.33 -36.25 7.12
N VAL A 263 -16.02 -36.08 5.99
CA VAL A 263 -15.60 -35.18 4.90
C VAL A 263 -16.65 -34.10 4.71
N SER A 264 -16.21 -32.84 4.74
CA SER A 264 -17.03 -31.65 4.56
C SER A 264 -17.74 -31.61 3.21
N GLU A 265 -19.05 -31.36 3.25
CA GLU A 265 -19.85 -31.07 2.07
C GLU A 265 -19.45 -29.73 1.43
N ALA A 266 -19.11 -28.74 2.25
CA ALA A 266 -18.81 -27.39 1.78
C ALA A 266 -17.38 -27.24 1.24
N THR A 267 -16.41 -27.87 1.88
CA THR A 267 -14.97 -27.64 1.59
C THR A 267 -14.24 -28.87 1.08
N GLY A 268 -14.83 -30.07 1.19
CA GLY A 268 -14.14 -31.32 0.92
C GLY A 268 -13.05 -31.68 1.96
N GLU A 269 -12.90 -30.89 3.02
CA GLU A 269 -11.94 -31.13 4.10
C GLU A 269 -12.27 -32.42 4.86
N GLU A 270 -11.25 -33.26 5.07
CA GLU A 270 -11.34 -34.43 5.95
C GLU A 270 -11.08 -34.02 7.42
N SER A 271 -11.91 -34.50 8.33
CA SER A 271 -11.71 -34.31 9.78
C SER A 271 -10.47 -35.06 10.28
N LEU A 272 -10.10 -34.78 11.53
CA LEU A 272 -9.31 -35.74 12.30
C LEU A 272 -10.06 -37.08 12.43
N PRO A 273 -9.36 -38.21 12.57
CA PRO A 273 -10.01 -39.49 12.69
C PRO A 273 -10.64 -39.67 14.07
N SER A 274 -11.71 -40.47 14.14
CA SER A 274 -12.36 -40.83 15.39
C SER A 274 -11.43 -41.52 16.39
N ALA A 275 -11.91 -41.64 17.64
CA ALA A 275 -11.37 -42.63 18.56
C ALA A 275 -11.43 -44.05 17.95
N GLU A 276 -10.50 -44.91 18.36
CA GLU A 276 -10.40 -46.28 17.85
C GLU A 276 -11.58 -47.14 18.32
N ALA A 277 -12.26 -47.79 17.37
CA ALA A 277 -13.29 -48.79 17.64
C ALA A 277 -12.73 -50.20 17.37
N THR A 278 -13.00 -51.16 18.25
CA THR A 278 -12.42 -52.52 18.16
C THR A 278 -13.48 -53.61 18.14
N VAL A 279 -13.20 -54.70 17.44
CA VAL A 279 -14.08 -55.88 17.35
C VAL A 279 -13.26 -57.15 17.16
N THR A 280 -13.65 -58.24 17.80
CA THR A 280 -13.05 -59.56 17.58
C THR A 280 -13.87 -60.39 16.60
N ASN A 281 -13.26 -60.86 15.51
CA ASN A 281 -13.88 -61.73 14.51
C ASN A 281 -12.79 -62.57 13.80
N ASN A 282 -13.15 -63.35 12.77
CA ASN A 282 -12.19 -63.97 11.84
C ASN A 282 -12.62 -63.69 10.39
N LEU A 283 -12.24 -62.53 9.84
CA LEU A 283 -12.67 -62.12 8.49
C LEU A 283 -12.06 -62.97 7.36
N LEU A 284 -11.11 -63.87 7.65
CA LEU A 284 -10.60 -64.82 6.66
C LEU A 284 -11.66 -65.86 6.23
N VAL A 285 -12.73 -66.04 7.01
CA VAL A 285 -13.85 -66.92 6.67
C VAL A 285 -14.83 -66.16 5.78
N ALA A 286 -15.09 -66.69 4.58
CA ALA A 286 -16.02 -66.09 3.63
C ALA A 286 -17.41 -65.88 4.26
N GLY A 287 -17.96 -64.67 4.10
CA GLY A 287 -19.25 -64.27 4.64
C GLY A 287 -19.22 -63.73 6.08
N TYR A 288 -18.08 -63.74 6.76
CA TYR A 288 -17.92 -63.05 8.04
C TYR A 288 -17.74 -61.55 7.80
N LYS A 289 -18.37 -60.73 8.65
CA LYS A 289 -18.43 -59.28 8.48
C LYS A 289 -18.29 -58.54 9.80
N ASN A 290 -17.55 -57.44 9.77
CA ASN A 290 -17.56 -56.44 10.82
C ASN A 290 -18.38 -55.24 10.37
N ARG A 291 -19.25 -54.72 11.24
CA ARG A 291 -20.00 -53.48 11.00
C ARG A 291 -19.42 -52.39 11.88
N VAL A 292 -19.03 -51.29 11.24
CA VAL A 292 -18.62 -50.05 11.91
C VAL A 292 -19.78 -49.06 11.79
N GLN A 293 -20.15 -48.38 12.88
CA GLN A 293 -21.30 -47.45 12.92
C GLN A 293 -20.96 -46.19 13.70
N TRP A 294 -21.57 -45.07 13.33
CA TRP A 294 -21.38 -43.77 13.98
C TRP A 294 -22.64 -42.89 13.86
N PRO A 295 -22.85 -41.90 14.75
CA PRO A 295 -23.86 -40.86 14.58
C PRO A 295 -23.52 -39.91 13.42
N ALA A 296 -24.53 -39.24 12.88
CA ALA A 296 -24.32 -38.22 11.85
C ALA A 296 -23.52 -37.03 12.39
N VAL A 297 -22.54 -36.57 11.61
CA VAL A 297 -21.77 -35.35 11.83
C VAL A 297 -22.38 -34.25 10.96
N THR A 298 -22.71 -33.10 11.57
CA THR A 298 -23.30 -31.95 10.86
C THR A 298 -22.36 -31.44 9.77
N GLY A 299 -22.89 -31.27 8.55
CA GLY A 299 -22.13 -30.75 7.40
C GLY A 299 -21.23 -31.78 6.70
N ALA A 300 -21.26 -33.05 7.10
CA ALA A 300 -20.51 -34.11 6.45
C ALA A 300 -21.26 -34.67 5.23
N ALA A 301 -20.62 -34.68 4.05
CA ALA A 301 -21.16 -35.30 2.84
C ALA A 301 -20.93 -36.82 2.80
N ARG A 302 -19.81 -37.28 3.38
CA ARG A 302 -19.43 -38.70 3.43
C ARG A 302 -18.48 -38.99 4.58
N TYR A 303 -18.26 -40.27 4.83
CA TYR A 303 -17.33 -40.77 5.82
C TYR A 303 -16.30 -41.70 5.20
N VAL A 304 -15.07 -41.62 5.69
CA VAL A 304 -13.95 -42.44 5.27
C VAL A 304 -13.59 -43.39 6.40
N VAL A 305 -13.52 -44.69 6.10
CA VAL A 305 -13.25 -45.74 7.08
C VAL A 305 -11.85 -46.27 6.87
N TYR A 306 -11.11 -46.34 7.98
CA TYR A 306 -9.76 -46.87 8.03
C TYR A 306 -9.69 -48.09 8.94
N ARG A 307 -8.88 -49.08 8.57
CA ARG A 307 -8.60 -50.26 9.39
C ARG A 307 -7.12 -50.35 9.72
N TYR A 308 -6.82 -50.69 10.96
CA TYR A 308 -5.44 -50.89 11.39
C TYR A 308 -4.83 -52.12 10.71
N ASP A 309 -3.68 -51.93 10.06
CA ASP A 309 -2.85 -53.00 9.56
C ASP A 309 -1.37 -52.56 9.51
N ALA A 310 -0.45 -53.49 9.77
CA ALA A 310 1.00 -53.28 9.69
C ALA A 310 1.57 -52.00 10.35
N GLY A 311 0.94 -51.46 11.40
CA GLY A 311 1.41 -50.27 12.12
C GLY A 311 0.61 -48.99 11.88
N VAL A 312 -0.23 -48.94 10.84
CA VAL A 312 -0.96 -47.74 10.41
C VAL A 312 -2.44 -48.04 10.17
N PHE A 313 -3.27 -46.99 10.09
CA PHE A 313 -4.67 -47.10 9.70
C PHE A 313 -4.79 -46.81 8.20
N GLY A 314 -5.00 -47.86 7.41
CA GLY A 314 -5.14 -47.75 5.95
C GLY A 314 -6.59 -47.67 5.50
N TYR A 315 -6.84 -47.01 4.38
CA TYR A 315 -8.17 -46.82 3.81
C TYR A 315 -8.81 -48.17 3.44
N VAL A 316 -10.04 -48.41 3.87
CA VAL A 316 -10.82 -49.61 3.48
C VAL A 316 -12.08 -49.28 2.69
N GLY A 317 -12.57 -48.04 2.75
CA GLY A 317 -13.75 -47.62 1.99
C GLY A 317 -14.33 -46.30 2.47
N SER A 318 -15.34 -45.82 1.74
CA SER A 318 -16.11 -44.63 2.11
C SER A 318 -17.61 -44.87 1.88
N THR A 319 -18.44 -44.12 2.60
CA THR A 319 -19.90 -44.21 2.52
C THR A 319 -20.55 -42.87 2.88
N ASP A 320 -21.68 -42.55 2.25
CA ASP A 320 -22.59 -41.47 2.61
C ASP A 320 -23.54 -41.87 3.77
N GLY A 321 -23.62 -43.17 4.07
CA GLY A 321 -24.37 -43.71 5.19
C GLY A 321 -23.63 -43.62 6.53
N LEU A 322 -24.34 -44.02 7.60
CA LEU A 322 -23.85 -44.00 8.98
C LEU A 322 -23.27 -45.35 9.44
N GLN A 323 -22.99 -46.23 8.49
CA GLN A 323 -22.44 -47.56 8.75
C GLN A 323 -21.65 -48.10 7.56
N PHE A 324 -20.65 -48.92 7.85
CA PHE A 324 -19.81 -49.59 6.86
C PHE A 324 -19.64 -51.07 7.22
N GLU A 325 -19.77 -51.96 6.23
CA GLU A 325 -19.51 -53.40 6.40
C GLU A 325 -18.14 -53.75 5.80
N ASP A 326 -17.23 -54.25 6.65
CA ASP A 326 -15.95 -54.80 6.24
C ASP A 326 -16.04 -56.33 6.13
N GLU A 327 -15.89 -56.84 4.90
CA GLU A 327 -15.88 -58.26 4.54
C GLU A 327 -14.45 -58.76 4.24
N ASN A 328 -13.46 -58.32 5.04
CA ASN A 328 -12.03 -58.56 4.83
C ASN A 328 -11.42 -57.74 3.68
N ILE A 329 -11.87 -56.49 3.52
CA ILE A 329 -11.30 -55.59 2.52
C ILE A 329 -9.83 -55.34 2.87
N THR A 330 -8.92 -55.43 1.89
CA THR A 330 -7.50 -55.13 2.09
C THR A 330 -7.31 -53.63 2.30
N PRO A 331 -6.72 -53.17 3.41
CA PRO A 331 -6.50 -51.75 3.65
C PRO A 331 -5.42 -51.22 2.71
N ASP A 332 -5.66 -50.08 2.08
CA ASP A 332 -4.65 -49.34 1.34
C ASP A 332 -3.77 -48.57 2.33
N LEU A 333 -2.52 -49.00 2.49
CA LEU A 333 -1.57 -48.36 3.42
C LEU A 333 -0.89 -47.12 2.82
N SER A 334 -1.17 -46.78 1.56
CA SER A 334 -0.73 -45.53 0.94
C SER A 334 -1.69 -44.36 1.21
N ASP A 335 -2.93 -44.64 1.62
CA ASP A 335 -3.92 -43.68 2.06
C ASP A 335 -4.23 -43.88 3.55
N THR A 336 -3.69 -42.98 4.37
CA THR A 336 -3.79 -43.06 5.83
C THR A 336 -4.54 -41.89 6.42
N THR A 337 -4.94 -42.03 7.69
CA THR A 337 -5.60 -40.98 8.44
C THR A 337 -4.72 -39.73 8.57
N GLN A 338 -5.33 -38.55 8.45
CA GLN A 338 -4.65 -37.30 8.78
C GLN A 338 -4.28 -37.21 10.26
N SER A 339 -3.15 -36.59 10.54
CA SER A 339 -2.73 -36.12 11.86
C SER A 339 -2.71 -34.59 11.92
N THR A 340 -3.06 -34.03 13.08
CA THR A 340 -2.98 -32.57 13.29
C THR A 340 -1.54 -32.11 13.36
N ARG A 341 -1.26 -30.92 12.84
CA ARG A 341 0.03 -30.27 12.95
C ARG A 341 -0.16 -28.76 12.88
N ASN A 342 0.09 -28.08 14.00
CA ASN A 342 0.16 -26.64 14.05
C ASN A 342 1.63 -26.22 14.20
N PRO A 343 2.28 -25.70 13.15
CA PRO A 343 3.68 -25.31 13.23
C PRO A 343 3.93 -23.98 13.95
N PHE A 344 2.87 -23.25 14.33
CA PHE A 344 2.95 -21.89 14.86
C PHE A 344 2.57 -21.80 16.35
N GLU A 345 2.75 -22.89 17.10
CA GLU A 345 2.50 -22.92 18.54
C GLU A 345 3.74 -22.49 19.33
N GLY A 346 3.56 -21.53 20.22
CA GLY A 346 4.58 -21.07 21.15
C GLY A 346 5.49 -19.97 20.60
N GLU A 347 6.12 -19.25 21.54
CA GLU A 347 7.00 -18.13 21.25
C GLU A 347 8.16 -18.54 20.32
N GLY A 348 8.45 -17.70 19.34
CA GLY A 348 9.52 -17.91 18.37
C GLY A 348 9.16 -18.79 17.17
N ASN A 349 7.97 -19.40 17.16
CA ASN A 349 7.46 -20.19 16.03
C ASN A 349 6.49 -19.40 15.14
N TYR A 350 6.34 -18.09 15.35
CA TYR A 350 5.44 -17.28 14.54
C TYR A 350 6.10 -16.83 13.22
N PRO A 351 5.39 -16.91 12.10
CA PRO A 351 5.95 -16.61 10.79
C PRO A 351 6.12 -15.12 10.58
N ARG A 352 7.13 -14.73 9.79
CA ARG A 352 7.38 -13.34 9.38
C ARG A 352 6.56 -12.94 8.16
N CYS A 353 6.31 -13.87 7.24
CA CYS A 353 5.67 -13.56 5.96
C CYS A 353 4.59 -14.57 5.59
N ALA A 354 3.61 -14.11 4.83
CA ALA A 354 2.49 -14.90 4.33
C ALA A 354 2.25 -14.65 2.84
N THR A 355 1.77 -15.67 2.12
CA THR A 355 1.25 -15.51 0.74
C THR A 355 0.29 -16.65 0.39
N PHE A 356 -0.41 -16.55 -0.75
CA PHE A 356 -1.14 -17.67 -1.33
C PHE A 356 -0.38 -18.24 -2.52
N TYR A 357 -0.31 -19.57 -2.63
CA TYR A 357 0.33 -20.23 -3.77
C TYR A 357 -0.37 -21.56 -4.06
N GLU A 358 -0.80 -21.78 -5.30
CA GLU A 358 -1.46 -23.01 -5.77
C GLU A 358 -2.57 -23.52 -4.82
N GLN A 359 -3.51 -22.63 -4.45
CA GLN A 359 -4.61 -22.90 -3.51
C GLN A 359 -4.14 -23.31 -2.11
N ARG A 360 -2.98 -22.84 -1.65
CA ARG A 360 -2.49 -23.04 -0.29
C ARG A 360 -2.14 -21.71 0.34
N LEU A 361 -2.41 -21.60 1.64
CA LEU A 361 -1.86 -20.53 2.46
C LEU A 361 -0.44 -20.90 2.83
N ALA A 362 0.51 -20.04 2.50
CA ALA A 362 1.93 -20.24 2.73
C ALA A 362 2.43 -19.26 3.80
N PHE A 363 3.21 -19.77 4.74
CA PHE A 363 3.92 -19.01 5.76
C PHE A 363 5.41 -19.32 5.73
N ALA A 364 6.25 -18.37 6.13
CA ALA A 364 7.69 -18.60 6.22
C ALA A 364 8.40 -17.70 7.24
N GLY A 365 9.61 -18.13 7.61
CA GLY A 365 10.58 -17.32 8.35
C GLY A 365 10.21 -17.08 9.81
N THR A 366 10.26 -18.11 10.65
CA THR A 366 10.07 -17.95 12.11
C THR A 366 11.40 -17.61 12.79
N ARG A 367 11.38 -17.11 14.04
CA ARG A 367 12.61 -16.90 14.85
C ARG A 367 13.40 -18.20 15.03
N ASN A 368 12.72 -19.30 15.33
CA ASN A 368 13.35 -20.60 15.60
C ASN A 368 13.77 -21.34 14.30
N ASP A 369 13.09 -21.07 13.19
CA ASP A 369 13.35 -21.68 11.89
C ASP A 369 13.20 -20.66 10.76
N PRO A 370 14.20 -19.76 10.58
CA PRO A 370 14.12 -18.64 9.65
C PRO A 370 14.18 -19.03 8.17
N GLN A 371 14.50 -20.30 7.88
CA GLN A 371 14.64 -20.86 6.53
C GLN A 371 13.50 -21.79 6.15
N ALA A 372 12.53 -22.02 7.04
CA ALA A 372 11.40 -22.89 6.79
C ALA A 372 10.25 -22.17 6.10
N VAL A 373 9.56 -22.95 5.26
CA VAL A 373 8.33 -22.60 4.58
C VAL A 373 7.30 -23.68 4.89
N TRP A 374 6.09 -23.27 5.24
CA TRP A 374 4.95 -24.14 5.50
C TRP A 374 3.82 -23.74 4.56
N LEU A 375 3.25 -24.69 3.83
CA LEU A 375 2.03 -24.48 3.06
C LEU A 375 0.93 -25.35 3.66
N SER A 376 -0.28 -24.79 3.78
CA SER A 376 -1.48 -25.50 4.20
C SER A 376 -1.80 -26.64 3.22
N GLN A 377 -2.79 -27.45 3.55
CA GLN A 377 -3.42 -28.33 2.58
C GLN A 377 -4.02 -27.54 1.42
N SER A 378 -4.11 -28.18 0.25
CA SER A 378 -4.77 -27.59 -0.93
C SER A 378 -6.23 -27.30 -0.62
N ALA A 379 -6.67 -26.08 -0.94
CA ALA A 379 -8.00 -25.53 -0.73
C ALA A 379 -8.50 -25.47 0.72
N ASN A 380 -7.67 -25.84 1.72
CA ASN A 380 -8.00 -25.77 3.14
C ASN A 380 -6.92 -24.95 3.86
N TYR A 381 -7.04 -23.62 3.78
CA TYR A 381 -6.01 -22.66 4.19
C TYR A 381 -5.59 -22.74 5.66
N GLU A 382 -6.52 -23.09 6.55
CA GLU A 382 -6.27 -23.19 7.99
C GLU A 382 -5.93 -24.64 8.43
N ASN A 383 -5.69 -25.55 7.49
CA ASN A 383 -5.37 -26.95 7.82
C ASN A 383 -3.94 -27.30 7.41
N PHE A 384 -3.07 -27.49 8.39
CA PHE A 384 -1.66 -27.88 8.20
C PHE A 384 -1.41 -29.37 8.50
N GLY A 385 -2.48 -30.18 8.52
CA GLY A 385 -2.41 -31.61 8.80
C GLY A 385 -1.67 -32.41 7.72
N VAL A 386 -1.12 -33.54 8.15
CA VAL A 386 -0.32 -34.46 7.31
C VAL A 386 -0.69 -35.91 7.55
N SER A 387 -0.49 -36.74 6.53
CA SER A 387 -0.66 -38.19 6.55
C SER A 387 0.71 -38.89 6.49
N SER A 388 0.77 -40.19 6.81
CA SER A 388 2.00 -40.98 6.71
C SER A 388 1.70 -42.37 6.13
N PRO A 389 2.00 -42.63 4.85
CA PRO A 389 2.71 -41.77 3.88
C PRO A 389 1.95 -40.47 3.52
N ALA A 390 2.68 -39.44 3.09
CA ALA A 390 2.11 -38.14 2.75
C ALA A 390 1.28 -38.21 1.45
N LYS A 391 0.09 -37.61 1.46
CA LYS A 391 -0.76 -37.42 0.28
C LYS A 391 -0.34 -36.17 -0.49
N ALA A 392 -0.67 -36.10 -1.78
CA ALA A 392 -0.33 -34.94 -2.60
C ALA A 392 -0.98 -33.63 -2.11
N SER A 393 -2.18 -33.71 -1.51
CA SER A 393 -2.92 -32.58 -0.96
C SER A 393 -2.49 -32.19 0.46
N ASP A 394 -1.69 -33.01 1.15
CA ASP A 394 -1.26 -32.75 2.53
C ASP A 394 -0.45 -31.45 2.63
N ALA A 395 -0.33 -30.91 3.83
CA ALA A 395 0.49 -29.74 4.10
C ALA A 395 1.95 -29.97 3.75
N ILE A 396 2.61 -28.91 3.25
CA ILE A 396 3.99 -28.96 2.78
C ILE A 396 4.88 -28.29 3.83
N THR A 397 6.04 -28.89 4.10
CA THR A 397 7.09 -28.23 4.87
C THR A 397 8.44 -28.51 4.26
N PHE A 398 9.21 -27.47 4.00
CA PHE A 398 10.59 -27.59 3.57
C PHE A 398 11.43 -26.45 4.12
N ARG A 399 12.75 -26.58 3.98
CA ARG A 399 13.72 -25.55 4.34
C ARG A 399 14.58 -25.24 3.13
N VAL A 400 14.84 -23.96 2.87
CA VAL A 400 15.91 -23.59 1.93
C VAL A 400 17.26 -23.90 2.59
N ARG A 401 18.13 -24.62 1.87
CA ARG A 401 19.47 -24.96 2.37
C ARG A 401 20.53 -24.10 1.67
N ALA A 402 21.04 -23.13 2.41
CA ALA A 402 22.14 -22.27 1.98
C ALA A 402 23.41 -22.52 2.83
N LYS A 403 24.56 -21.96 2.42
CA LYS A 403 25.82 -22.04 3.19
C LYS A 403 25.76 -21.27 4.51
N GLN A 404 24.91 -20.25 4.58
CA GLN A 404 24.66 -19.41 5.75
C GLN A 404 23.17 -19.41 6.05
N VAL A 405 22.81 -19.01 7.27
CA VAL A 405 21.40 -18.82 7.62
C VAL A 405 20.90 -17.56 6.92
N ASN A 406 20.07 -17.74 5.91
CA ASN A 406 19.41 -16.65 5.20
C ASN A 406 17.94 -16.62 5.62
N GLU A 407 17.53 -15.62 6.38
CA GLU A 407 16.13 -15.48 6.78
C GLU A 407 15.25 -15.18 5.58
N ILE A 408 14.09 -15.84 5.50
CA ILE A 408 13.07 -15.54 4.50
C ILE A 408 12.32 -14.28 4.93
N ARG A 409 12.32 -13.26 4.07
CA ARG A 409 11.75 -11.92 4.33
C ARG A 409 10.46 -11.67 3.57
N ALA A 410 10.33 -12.22 2.36
CA ALA A 410 9.09 -12.15 1.60
C ALA A 410 8.91 -13.38 0.71
N MET A 411 7.66 -13.65 0.36
CA MET A 411 7.27 -14.68 -0.60
C MET A 411 6.37 -14.06 -1.66
N VAL A 412 6.66 -14.31 -2.94
CA VAL A 412 5.92 -13.72 -4.05
C VAL A 412 5.50 -14.81 -5.04
N PRO A 413 4.19 -15.02 -5.25
CA PRO A 413 3.68 -15.95 -6.23
C PRO A 413 3.66 -15.28 -7.61
N VAL A 414 4.58 -15.67 -8.50
CA VAL A 414 4.52 -15.32 -9.94
C VAL A 414 4.26 -16.59 -10.74
N ARG A 415 5.12 -16.93 -11.72
CA ARG A 415 5.03 -18.24 -12.39
C ARG A 415 5.27 -19.41 -11.43
N ASN A 416 6.23 -19.24 -10.52
CA ASN A 416 6.58 -20.16 -9.45
C ASN A 416 6.63 -19.36 -8.14
N LEU A 417 6.69 -20.04 -6.99
CA LEU A 417 6.86 -19.37 -5.71
C LEU A 417 8.28 -18.83 -5.57
N MET A 418 8.42 -17.51 -5.46
CA MET A 418 9.70 -16.84 -5.21
C MET A 418 9.88 -16.56 -3.73
N LEU A 419 11.04 -16.89 -3.18
CA LEU A 419 11.43 -16.55 -1.82
C LEU A 419 12.54 -15.50 -1.86
N PHE A 420 12.29 -14.37 -1.21
CA PHE A 420 13.27 -13.31 -1.02
C PHE A 420 13.87 -13.43 0.37
N THR A 421 15.19 -13.55 0.43
CA THR A 421 15.91 -13.78 1.69
C THR A 421 16.95 -12.70 1.95
N SER A 422 17.51 -12.69 3.16
CA SER A 422 18.61 -11.79 3.51
C SER A 422 19.90 -11.99 2.69
N GLY A 423 20.00 -13.02 1.84
CA GLY A 423 21.21 -13.31 1.08
C GLY A 423 21.04 -13.89 -0.33
N ALA A 424 19.82 -14.18 -0.77
CA ALA A 424 19.55 -14.71 -2.11
C ALA A 424 18.04 -14.71 -2.45
N GLU A 425 17.75 -14.72 -3.75
CA GLU A 425 16.44 -14.99 -4.32
C GLU A 425 16.34 -16.47 -4.71
N TRP A 426 15.27 -17.14 -4.28
CA TRP A 426 15.04 -18.56 -4.56
C TRP A 426 13.76 -18.75 -5.34
N GLU A 427 13.79 -19.68 -6.27
CA GLU A 427 12.59 -20.19 -6.92
C GLU A 427 12.25 -21.56 -6.33
N VAL A 428 10.97 -21.78 -6.03
CA VAL A 428 10.41 -23.04 -5.56
C VAL A 428 9.40 -23.56 -6.59
N SER A 429 9.55 -24.81 -7.02
CA SER A 429 8.63 -25.48 -7.94
C SER A 429 8.49 -26.99 -7.66
N GLY A 430 7.46 -27.63 -8.20
CA GLY A 430 7.35 -29.10 -8.29
C GLY A 430 8.27 -29.73 -9.37
N GLY A 431 8.80 -28.88 -10.27
CA GLY A 431 9.54 -29.28 -11.47
C GLY A 431 8.62 -29.63 -12.64
N ASN A 432 9.10 -29.54 -13.89
CA ASN A 432 8.37 -29.88 -15.12
C ASN A 432 6.91 -29.35 -15.21
N ASP A 433 6.65 -28.15 -14.67
CA ASP A 433 5.31 -27.55 -14.55
C ASP A 433 4.30 -28.45 -13.78
N GLU A 434 4.79 -29.32 -12.88
CA GLU A 434 3.98 -30.10 -11.95
C GLU A 434 3.58 -29.24 -10.74
N PRO A 435 2.36 -29.45 -10.20
CA PRO A 435 1.95 -28.84 -8.93
C PRO A 435 2.91 -29.18 -7.81
N LEU A 436 3.05 -28.25 -6.86
CA LEU A 436 3.86 -28.45 -5.68
C LEU A 436 3.16 -29.40 -4.70
N THR A 437 3.83 -30.51 -4.38
CA THR A 437 3.37 -31.53 -3.43
C THR A 437 4.46 -31.80 -2.39
N PRO A 438 4.13 -32.44 -1.25
CA PRO A 438 5.14 -32.84 -0.27
C PRO A 438 6.28 -33.71 -0.85
N GLY A 439 6.03 -34.41 -1.97
CA GLY A 439 6.97 -35.37 -2.57
C GLY A 439 7.91 -34.82 -3.66
N ASN A 440 7.64 -33.64 -4.25
CA ASN A 440 8.36 -33.14 -5.43
C ASN A 440 8.97 -31.73 -5.29
N ILE A 441 9.22 -31.26 -4.07
CA ILE A 441 9.71 -29.91 -3.79
C ILE A 441 11.12 -29.67 -4.35
N ARG A 442 11.28 -28.62 -5.15
CA ARG A 442 12.58 -28.15 -5.68
C ARG A 442 12.78 -26.67 -5.39
N ALA A 443 13.67 -26.35 -4.45
CA ALA A 443 14.09 -24.98 -4.16
C ALA A 443 15.49 -24.72 -4.77
N ARG A 444 15.62 -23.70 -5.62
CA ARG A 444 16.87 -23.36 -6.32
C ARG A 444 17.17 -21.86 -6.19
N PRO A 445 18.42 -21.48 -5.83
CA PRO A 445 18.80 -20.08 -5.85
C PRO A 445 18.89 -19.60 -7.30
N ARG A 446 18.41 -18.39 -7.58
CA ARG A 446 18.45 -17.75 -8.90
C ARG A 446 19.47 -16.63 -8.96
N SER A 447 19.54 -15.81 -7.92
CA SER A 447 20.59 -14.84 -7.70
C SER A 447 20.95 -14.76 -6.22
N TYR A 448 22.03 -14.05 -5.90
CA TYR A 448 22.55 -13.89 -4.54
C TYR A 448 22.50 -12.42 -4.10
N TRP A 449 21.44 -11.71 -4.50
CA TRP A 449 21.20 -10.36 -3.99
C TRP A 449 20.45 -10.44 -2.65
N THR A 450 20.57 -9.37 -1.87
CA THR A 450 19.90 -9.27 -0.58
C THR A 450 18.57 -8.55 -0.77
N SER A 451 17.51 -9.03 -0.14
CA SER A 451 16.21 -8.36 -0.15
C SER A 451 15.94 -7.75 1.22
N SER A 452 15.41 -6.53 1.26
CA SER A 452 14.95 -5.88 2.49
C SER A 452 13.70 -6.54 3.08
N THR A 453 13.21 -6.00 4.20
CA THR A 453 11.93 -6.39 4.79
C THR A 453 10.73 -5.71 4.12
N VAL A 454 10.97 -4.75 3.24
CA VAL A 454 9.91 -4.05 2.51
C VAL A 454 9.24 -5.01 1.52
N PRO A 455 7.89 -5.16 1.55
CA PRO A 455 7.18 -6.07 0.67
C PRO A 455 7.50 -5.82 -0.82
N PRO A 456 7.92 -6.85 -1.58
CA PRO A 456 8.12 -6.72 -3.02
C PRO A 456 6.82 -6.39 -3.77
N LEU A 457 6.93 -5.67 -4.88
CA LEU A 457 5.82 -5.31 -5.76
C LEU A 457 5.80 -6.22 -6.98
N VAL A 458 4.61 -6.62 -7.42
CA VAL A 458 4.43 -7.34 -8.69
C VAL A 458 3.87 -6.38 -9.72
N ILE A 459 4.60 -6.15 -10.80
CA ILE A 459 4.19 -5.29 -11.92
C ILE A 459 4.19 -6.13 -13.20
N GLY A 460 3.00 -6.51 -13.66
CA GLY A 460 2.85 -7.49 -14.73
C GLY A 460 3.50 -8.82 -14.33
N ASN A 461 4.56 -9.24 -15.05
CA ASN A 461 5.33 -10.46 -14.77
C ASN A 461 6.70 -10.19 -14.11
N VAL A 462 6.90 -8.98 -13.60
CA VAL A 462 8.15 -8.53 -12.99
C VAL A 462 7.95 -8.34 -11.50
N VAL A 463 8.88 -8.85 -10.69
CA VAL A 463 8.93 -8.54 -9.26
C VAL A 463 9.93 -7.42 -9.04
N LEU A 464 9.50 -6.34 -8.40
CA LEU A 464 10.37 -5.27 -7.91
C LEU A 464 10.60 -5.45 -6.42
N PHE A 465 11.85 -5.41 -5.99
CA PHE A 465 12.21 -5.53 -4.58
C PHE A 465 13.30 -4.55 -4.19
N ALA A 466 13.21 -4.05 -2.96
CA ALA A 466 14.23 -3.20 -2.37
C ALA A 466 15.36 -4.05 -1.76
N VAL A 467 16.59 -3.54 -1.89
CA VAL A 467 17.82 -4.17 -1.37
C VAL A 467 18.20 -3.57 -0.02
N ASP A 468 18.75 -4.37 0.91
CA ASP A 468 19.09 -3.98 2.29
C ASP A 468 19.98 -2.72 2.42
N ARG A 469 20.83 -2.46 1.42
CA ARG A 469 21.79 -1.35 1.43
C ARG A 469 21.41 -0.22 0.47
N GLY A 470 20.13 -0.11 0.15
CA GLY A 470 19.58 0.90 -0.74
C GLY A 470 19.45 0.41 -2.19
N GLY A 471 18.57 1.08 -2.93
CA GLY A 471 18.26 0.77 -4.33
C GLY A 471 17.10 -0.21 -4.51
N LEU A 472 16.52 -0.17 -5.71
CA LEU A 472 15.50 -1.11 -6.17
C LEU A 472 16.06 -1.95 -7.30
N ARG A 473 15.70 -3.24 -7.31
CA ARG A 473 15.96 -4.14 -8.42
C ARG A 473 14.66 -4.70 -8.94
N ASP A 474 14.64 -4.94 -10.24
CA ASP A 474 13.65 -5.84 -10.82
C ASP A 474 14.15 -7.28 -10.82
N PHE A 475 13.22 -8.20 -11.02
CA PHE A 475 13.45 -9.63 -11.11
C PHE A 475 12.37 -10.22 -12.03
N ALA A 476 12.78 -10.63 -13.23
CA ALA A 476 11.87 -11.09 -14.27
C ALA A 476 12.41 -12.35 -14.94
N TYR A 477 11.51 -13.22 -15.41
CA TYR A 477 11.88 -14.39 -16.19
C TYR A 477 12.25 -13.98 -17.62
N GLU A 478 13.43 -14.41 -18.08
CA GLU A 478 13.91 -14.15 -19.42
C GLU A 478 14.02 -15.45 -20.24
N PHE A 479 13.22 -15.54 -21.30
CA PHE A 479 13.13 -16.73 -22.15
C PHE A 479 14.46 -17.13 -22.79
N ALA A 480 15.31 -16.16 -23.14
CA ALA A 480 16.60 -16.43 -23.79
C ALA A 480 17.59 -17.18 -22.88
N GLN A 481 17.48 -17.00 -21.56
CA GLN A 481 18.36 -17.63 -20.58
C GLN A 481 17.66 -18.73 -19.77
N ASP A 482 16.37 -18.99 -20.02
CA ASP A 482 15.53 -19.91 -19.23
C ASP A 482 15.70 -19.70 -17.71
N GLY A 483 15.64 -18.44 -17.28
CA GLY A 483 15.98 -18.07 -15.92
C GLY A 483 15.50 -16.68 -15.54
N TYR A 484 15.51 -16.42 -14.24
CA TYR A 484 15.21 -15.10 -13.70
C TYR A 484 16.48 -14.25 -13.63
N ILE A 485 16.37 -13.01 -14.09
CA ILE A 485 17.44 -12.01 -14.08
C ILE A 485 16.89 -10.73 -13.47
N GLY A 486 17.74 -10.02 -12.74
CA GLY A 486 17.40 -8.74 -12.15
C GLY A 486 18.37 -7.63 -12.52
N VAL A 487 17.81 -6.46 -12.84
CA VAL A 487 18.54 -5.24 -13.19
C VAL A 487 18.50 -4.26 -12.02
N ASP A 488 19.58 -3.49 -11.86
CA ASP A 488 19.63 -2.38 -10.92
C ASP A 488 18.91 -1.16 -11.54
N LEU A 489 17.79 -0.78 -10.95
CA LEU A 489 16.98 0.35 -11.44
C LEU A 489 17.53 1.70 -10.97
N GLY A 490 18.40 1.70 -9.96
CA GLY A 490 19.02 2.91 -9.40
C GLY A 490 20.33 3.31 -10.09
N ILE A 491 20.82 2.53 -11.05
CA ILE A 491 22.19 2.70 -11.61
C ILE A 491 22.48 4.12 -12.14
N PHE A 492 21.49 4.78 -12.75
CA PHE A 492 21.64 6.13 -13.30
C PHE A 492 21.25 7.25 -12.31
N SER A 493 20.66 6.90 -11.18
CA SER A 493 20.15 7.83 -10.16
C SER A 493 20.64 7.41 -8.76
N ALA A 494 21.85 6.86 -8.68
CA ALA A 494 22.40 6.25 -7.47
C ALA A 494 22.46 7.23 -6.29
N HIS A 495 22.63 8.53 -6.57
CA HIS A 495 22.63 9.61 -5.59
C HIS A 495 21.32 9.68 -4.80
N LEU A 496 20.18 9.22 -5.35
CA LEU A 496 18.90 9.15 -4.64
C LEU A 496 18.87 8.07 -3.56
N PHE A 497 19.79 7.09 -3.59
CA PHE A 497 19.85 5.97 -2.65
C PHE A 497 21.12 5.96 -1.79
N GLU A 498 22.12 6.78 -2.12
CA GLU A 498 23.39 6.86 -1.37
C GLU A 498 23.14 7.16 0.11
N GLY A 499 23.59 6.25 0.99
CA GLY A 499 23.46 6.39 2.44
C GLY A 499 22.05 6.16 3.01
N ARG A 500 21.10 5.73 2.17
CA ARG A 500 19.67 5.66 2.50
C ARG A 500 19.09 4.28 2.26
N ARG A 501 18.01 3.97 2.95
CA ARG A 501 17.29 2.69 2.84
C ARG A 501 15.85 2.94 2.47
N VAL A 502 15.28 2.01 1.70
CA VAL A 502 13.85 2.00 1.42
C VAL A 502 13.12 1.50 2.65
N VAL A 503 12.10 2.23 3.10
CA VAL A 503 11.26 1.84 4.25
C VAL A 503 9.85 1.46 3.84
N ALA A 504 9.34 2.03 2.75
CA ALA A 504 8.04 1.67 2.18
C ALA A 504 8.05 1.83 0.65
N GLN A 505 7.21 1.06 -0.04
CA GLN A 505 6.97 1.23 -1.47
C GLN A 505 5.55 0.80 -1.84
N ALA A 506 4.98 1.46 -2.84
CA ALA A 506 3.67 1.12 -3.39
C ALA A 506 3.61 1.41 -4.89
N TYR A 507 2.78 0.67 -5.63
CA TYR A 507 2.63 0.84 -7.07
C TYR A 507 1.25 1.38 -7.43
N ALA A 508 1.21 2.51 -8.13
CA ALA A 508 0.03 3.08 -8.75
C ALA A 508 0.10 2.88 -10.28
N GLN A 509 -0.65 1.92 -10.78
CA GLN A 509 -0.66 1.52 -12.20
C GLN A 509 -1.30 2.60 -13.09
N SER A 510 -2.41 3.16 -12.63
CA SER A 510 -3.19 4.17 -13.34
C SER A 510 -3.14 5.52 -12.59
N PRO A 511 -2.92 6.65 -13.28
CA PRO A 511 -2.76 6.80 -14.73
C PRO A 511 -1.32 6.63 -15.24
N LEU A 512 -0.30 6.80 -14.40
CA LEU A 512 1.10 7.01 -14.83
C LEU A 512 2.06 5.82 -14.62
N ALA A 513 1.63 4.70 -14.01
CA ALA A 513 2.50 3.55 -13.70
C ALA A 513 3.73 3.97 -12.88
N LEU A 514 3.45 4.52 -11.69
CA LEU A 514 4.44 5.05 -10.77
C LEU A 514 4.65 4.08 -9.61
N VAL A 515 5.91 3.77 -9.34
CA VAL A 515 6.33 3.18 -8.06
C VAL A 515 6.74 4.31 -7.14
N TRP A 516 6.02 4.45 -6.03
CA TRP A 516 6.34 5.39 -4.95
C TRP A 516 7.23 4.69 -3.93
N VAL A 517 8.28 5.37 -3.49
CA VAL A 517 9.29 4.82 -2.58
C VAL A 517 9.60 5.84 -1.50
N VAL A 518 9.41 5.46 -0.24
CA VAL A 518 9.77 6.26 0.93
C VAL A 518 11.14 5.79 1.43
N LEU A 519 12.02 6.74 1.72
CA LEU A 519 13.35 6.49 2.27
C LEU A 519 13.39 6.76 3.78
N ASP A 520 14.38 6.17 4.47
CA ASP A 520 14.58 6.29 5.91
C ASP A 520 14.91 7.72 6.42
N ASP A 521 15.33 8.62 5.52
CA ASP A 521 15.55 10.04 5.80
C ASP A 521 14.28 10.89 5.69
N GLY A 522 13.14 10.30 5.31
CA GLY A 522 11.88 11.00 5.12
C GLY A 522 11.62 11.50 3.69
N SER A 523 12.53 11.23 2.74
CA SER A 523 12.35 11.61 1.34
C SER A 523 11.35 10.68 0.64
N LEU A 524 10.57 11.23 -0.28
CA LEU A 524 9.74 10.47 -1.23
C LEU A 524 10.36 10.56 -2.62
N ILE A 525 10.54 9.43 -3.29
CA ILE A 525 10.95 9.36 -4.68
C ILE A 525 9.94 8.54 -5.48
N SER A 526 9.84 8.80 -6.78
CA SER A 526 8.99 8.00 -7.67
C SER A 526 9.76 7.50 -8.88
N LEU A 527 9.41 6.30 -9.33
CA LEU A 527 9.88 5.70 -10.56
C LEU A 527 8.72 5.50 -11.52
N THR A 528 8.77 6.16 -12.67
CA THR A 528 7.94 5.79 -13.83
C THR A 528 8.55 4.54 -14.46
N TYR A 529 7.86 3.40 -14.34
CA TYR A 529 8.39 2.11 -14.77
C TYR A 529 7.53 1.45 -15.86
N LEU A 530 8.05 1.39 -17.07
CA LEU A 530 7.50 0.61 -18.19
C LEU A 530 8.63 -0.16 -18.86
N ARG A 531 8.85 -1.41 -18.41
CA ARG A 531 9.92 -2.27 -18.90
C ARG A 531 9.86 -2.49 -20.42
N GLU A 532 8.66 -2.66 -20.98
CA GLU A 532 8.44 -2.93 -22.41
C GLU A 532 8.86 -1.78 -23.33
N GLN A 533 8.92 -0.54 -22.81
CA GLN A 533 9.28 0.66 -23.55
C GLN A 533 10.63 1.23 -23.09
N GLU A 534 11.36 0.51 -22.22
CA GLU A 534 12.63 0.95 -21.61
C GLU A 534 12.53 2.33 -20.90
N VAL A 535 11.34 2.62 -20.36
CA VAL A 535 11.09 3.83 -19.56
C VAL A 535 11.30 3.47 -18.09
N TRP A 536 12.30 4.11 -17.50
CA TRP A 536 12.67 4.04 -16.09
C TRP A 536 13.21 5.41 -15.69
N ALA A 537 12.34 6.23 -15.12
CA ALA A 537 12.64 7.62 -14.82
C ALA A 537 12.40 7.90 -13.34
N TRP A 538 13.48 8.18 -12.62
CA TRP A 538 13.42 8.59 -11.21
C TRP A 538 13.18 10.09 -11.09
N THR A 539 12.36 10.47 -10.12
CA THR A 539 12.16 11.86 -9.68
C THR A 539 12.05 11.89 -8.15
N ARG A 540 12.28 13.06 -7.56
CA ARG A 540 12.22 13.28 -6.10
C ARG A 540 11.07 14.20 -5.72
N HIS A 541 10.51 14.02 -4.53
CA HIS A 541 9.36 14.75 -4.02
C HIS A 541 9.61 15.22 -2.59
N ASP A 542 9.40 16.52 -2.39
CA ASP A 542 9.62 17.19 -1.12
C ASP A 542 8.30 17.83 -0.66
N THR A 543 8.14 17.93 0.65
CA THR A 543 7.05 18.65 1.33
C THR A 543 7.61 19.31 2.60
N ASP A 544 6.86 20.20 3.26
CA ASP A 544 7.22 20.70 4.60
C ASP A 544 6.96 19.62 5.67
N GLY A 545 7.84 18.62 5.72
CA GLY A 545 7.71 17.44 6.56
C GLY A 545 8.55 16.27 6.06
N ALA A 546 8.33 15.10 6.64
CA ALA A 546 9.00 13.85 6.27
C ALA A 546 7.95 12.76 6.00
N PHE A 547 8.09 12.06 4.88
CA PHE A 547 7.25 10.91 4.55
C PHE A 547 7.69 9.69 5.36
N GLU A 548 6.75 8.95 5.95
CA GLU A 548 7.04 7.78 6.78
C GLU A 548 6.53 6.47 6.17
N ASP A 549 5.43 6.50 5.41
CA ASP A 549 4.84 5.32 4.78
C ASP A 549 4.03 5.67 3.53
N VAL A 550 3.76 4.68 2.66
CA VAL A 550 2.97 4.84 1.44
C VAL A 550 2.16 3.57 1.14
N ALA A 551 0.88 3.77 0.79
CA ALA A 551 -0.01 2.71 0.33
C ALA A 551 -0.85 3.18 -0.86
N VAL A 552 -1.29 2.24 -1.69
CA VAL A 552 -2.09 2.52 -2.89
C VAL A 552 -3.33 1.66 -2.91
N ILE A 553 -4.48 2.30 -3.16
CA ILE A 553 -5.76 1.63 -3.37
C ILE A 553 -6.44 2.13 -4.64
N ALA A 554 -7.26 1.28 -5.28
CA ALA A 554 -8.08 1.71 -6.40
C ALA A 554 -9.26 2.55 -5.89
N GLU A 555 -9.47 3.73 -6.45
CA GLU A 555 -10.62 4.60 -6.16
C GLU A 555 -11.20 5.13 -7.48
N GLY A 556 -12.40 4.68 -7.84
CA GLY A 556 -13.02 5.03 -9.12
C GLY A 556 -12.19 4.54 -10.32
N ALA A 557 -11.60 5.48 -11.07
CA ALA A 557 -10.85 5.21 -12.30
C ALA A 557 -9.32 5.36 -12.14
N GLU A 558 -8.84 5.71 -10.95
CA GLU A 558 -7.43 5.96 -10.66
C GLU A 558 -6.96 5.11 -9.47
N ASP A 559 -5.65 4.87 -9.41
CA ASP A 559 -5.03 4.34 -8.19
C ASP A 559 -4.67 5.52 -7.29
N ALA A 560 -5.39 5.64 -6.17
CA ALA A 560 -5.17 6.67 -5.16
C ALA A 560 -3.98 6.32 -4.27
N VAL A 561 -3.07 7.28 -4.12
CA VAL A 561 -1.86 7.15 -3.32
C VAL A 561 -2.07 7.83 -1.98
N TYR A 562 -1.92 7.07 -0.91
CA TYR A 562 -1.95 7.55 0.46
C TYR A 562 -0.54 7.53 1.04
N VAL A 563 -0.21 8.55 1.82
CA VAL A 563 1.07 8.68 2.51
C VAL A 563 0.85 9.05 3.97
N VAL A 564 1.77 8.63 4.82
CA VAL A 564 1.88 9.17 6.19
C VAL A 564 2.98 10.23 6.18
N VAL A 565 2.67 11.44 6.62
CA VAL A 565 3.61 12.57 6.67
C VAL A 565 3.73 13.07 8.10
N ARG A 566 4.97 13.11 8.61
CA ARG A 566 5.31 13.74 9.88
C ARG A 566 5.67 15.21 9.64
N ARG A 567 5.02 16.12 10.36
CA ARG A 567 5.21 17.58 10.26
C ARG A 567 5.40 18.19 11.65
N GLU A 568 6.07 19.33 11.72
CA GLU A 568 6.11 20.16 12.93
C GLU A 568 5.03 21.24 12.82
N VAL A 569 4.08 21.26 13.75
CA VAL A 569 2.98 22.24 13.80
C VAL A 569 2.92 22.79 15.23
N MET A 570 2.97 24.11 15.37
CA MET A 570 3.02 24.79 16.68
C MET A 570 4.14 24.28 17.63
N GLY A 571 5.26 23.79 17.07
CA GLY A 571 6.39 23.24 17.83
C GLY A 571 6.23 21.79 18.28
N GLU A 572 5.13 21.12 17.90
CA GLU A 572 4.89 19.69 18.16
C GLU A 572 5.02 18.86 16.87
N GLU A 573 5.52 17.63 16.99
CA GLU A 573 5.49 16.68 15.88
C GLU A 573 4.09 16.06 15.75
N LYS A 574 3.49 16.21 14.58
CA LYS A 574 2.18 15.65 14.22
C LYS A 574 2.32 14.74 13.00
N ARG A 575 1.46 13.74 12.91
CA ARG A 575 1.45 12.76 11.81
C ARG A 575 0.09 12.75 11.12
N TYR A 576 0.12 12.96 9.82
CA TYR A 576 -1.07 13.07 9.00
C TYR A 576 -1.10 11.97 7.95
N ILE A 577 -2.27 11.37 7.76
CA ILE A 577 -2.60 10.62 6.56
C ILE A 577 -3.00 11.64 5.50
N GLU A 578 -2.33 11.60 4.36
CA GLU A 578 -2.59 12.48 3.24
C GLU A 578 -2.74 11.67 1.95
N ARG A 579 -3.56 12.15 1.03
CA ARG A 579 -3.89 11.49 -0.24
C ARG A 579 -3.46 12.36 -1.40
N LEU A 580 -2.72 11.84 -2.37
CA LEU A 580 -2.43 12.61 -3.59
C LEU A 580 -3.74 12.89 -4.35
N SER A 581 -3.98 14.17 -4.64
CA SER A 581 -5.16 14.59 -5.40
C SER A 581 -5.13 14.05 -6.83
N THR A 582 -6.32 13.89 -7.41
CA THR A 582 -6.43 13.61 -8.84
C THR A 582 -5.78 14.70 -9.68
N ARG A 583 -5.17 14.28 -10.79
CA ARG A 583 -4.63 15.17 -11.81
C ARG A 583 -5.58 15.34 -13.00
N LEU A 584 -6.79 14.79 -12.90
CA LEU A 584 -7.86 14.88 -13.89
C LEU A 584 -8.75 16.10 -13.60
N PHE A 585 -8.33 17.26 -14.08
CA PHE A 585 -9.12 18.50 -14.01
C PHE A 585 -9.35 19.09 -15.40
N THR A 586 -10.49 19.77 -15.55
CA THR A 586 -10.82 20.46 -16.80
C THR A 586 -10.60 21.96 -16.74
N ARG A 587 -10.77 22.57 -15.57
CA ARG A 587 -10.72 24.02 -15.36
C ARG A 587 -9.61 24.38 -14.39
N ALA A 588 -9.14 25.63 -14.47
CA ALA A 588 -8.07 26.11 -13.61
C ALA A 588 -8.47 26.13 -12.12
N GLU A 589 -9.73 26.43 -11.80
CA GLU A 589 -10.22 26.49 -10.42
C GLU A 589 -10.42 25.11 -9.76
N ASP A 590 -10.32 24.01 -10.52
CA ASP A 590 -10.38 22.64 -10.00
C ASP A 590 -8.97 22.06 -9.74
N CYS A 591 -7.91 22.84 -9.97
CA CYS A 591 -6.53 22.42 -9.80
C CYS A 591 -6.13 22.37 -8.32
N PHE A 592 -5.63 21.21 -7.87
CA PHE A 592 -5.17 21.01 -6.49
C PHE A 592 -3.67 20.71 -6.48
N PHE A 593 -2.86 21.76 -6.22
CA PHE A 593 -1.39 21.71 -6.18
C PHE A 593 -0.87 22.39 -4.92
N VAL A 594 -1.45 22.02 -3.78
CA VAL A 594 -1.01 22.38 -2.43
C VAL A 594 -0.82 21.12 -1.61
N ASP A 595 0.07 21.13 -0.63
CA ASP A 595 0.28 19.99 0.27
C ASP A 595 -0.48 20.16 1.58
N SER A 596 -0.87 19.03 2.18
CA SER A 596 -1.73 18.98 3.37
C SER A 596 -2.97 19.89 3.26
N GLY A 597 -3.52 20.02 2.05
CA GLY A 597 -4.53 21.02 1.75
C GLY A 597 -5.95 20.53 1.96
N LEU A 598 -6.86 21.49 2.14
CA LEU A 598 -8.30 21.28 2.17
C LEU A 598 -8.99 22.05 1.04
N SER A 599 -10.19 21.61 0.69
CA SER A 599 -11.00 22.23 -0.36
C SER A 599 -12.34 22.71 0.18
N TYR A 600 -12.74 23.91 -0.22
CA TYR A 600 -14.07 24.46 -0.01
C TYR A 600 -14.80 24.55 -1.35
N ALA A 601 -16.09 24.20 -1.35
CA ALA A 601 -17.01 24.45 -2.45
C ALA A 601 -18.39 24.81 -1.88
N GLY A 602 -18.85 26.02 -2.12
CA GLY A 602 -20.11 26.51 -1.55
C GLY A 602 -20.41 27.97 -1.91
N GLU A 603 -21.21 28.61 -1.07
CA GLU A 603 -21.54 30.03 -1.19
C GLU A 603 -20.28 30.91 -1.07
N ALA A 604 -20.27 32.06 -1.72
CA ALA A 604 -19.09 32.93 -1.72
C ALA A 604 -18.80 33.44 -0.30
N THR A 605 -17.63 33.09 0.25
CA THR A 605 -17.16 33.53 1.57
C THR A 605 -15.71 33.99 1.52
N ALA A 606 -15.32 34.86 2.44
CA ALA A 606 -13.94 35.32 2.61
C ALA A 606 -13.19 34.59 3.73
N ILE A 607 -13.89 33.93 4.65
CA ILE A 607 -13.30 33.28 5.83
C ILE A 607 -13.45 31.77 5.67
N PHE A 608 -12.33 31.06 5.80
CA PHE A 608 -12.25 29.61 5.68
C PHE A 608 -11.65 29.06 6.98
N SER A 609 -12.38 28.16 7.64
CA SER A 609 -11.99 27.49 8.90
C SER A 609 -11.68 26.01 8.69
N GLY A 610 -11.20 25.33 9.75
CA GLY A 610 -10.89 23.89 9.73
C GLY A 610 -9.46 23.57 9.27
N LEU A 611 -8.57 24.57 9.29
CA LEU A 611 -7.16 24.45 8.93
C LEU A 611 -6.29 24.22 10.18
N ASP A 612 -6.85 23.66 11.25
CA ASP A 612 -6.20 23.48 12.54
C ASP A 612 -4.87 22.70 12.41
N HIS A 613 -4.81 21.72 11.50
CA HIS A 613 -3.62 20.92 11.20
C HIS A 613 -2.46 21.72 10.58
N LEU A 614 -2.71 22.97 10.16
CA LEU A 614 -1.76 23.90 9.58
C LEU A 614 -1.57 25.17 10.44
N GLU A 615 -1.98 25.17 11.71
CA GLU A 615 -1.89 26.35 12.58
C GLU A 615 -0.47 26.96 12.60
N GLY A 616 -0.39 28.28 12.43
CA GLY A 616 0.85 29.04 12.36
C GLY A 616 1.68 28.87 11.08
N LYS A 617 1.25 28.05 10.12
CA LYS A 617 1.93 27.86 8.83
C LYS A 617 1.57 28.96 7.82
N GLU A 618 2.52 29.29 6.95
CA GLU A 618 2.25 30.04 5.74
C GLU A 618 1.62 29.11 4.69
N VAL A 619 0.50 29.54 4.12
CA VAL A 619 -0.26 28.78 3.14
C VAL A 619 -0.49 29.60 1.87
N VAL A 620 -0.78 28.90 0.78
CA VAL A 620 -1.23 29.47 -0.48
C VAL A 620 -2.63 28.97 -0.78
N ALA A 621 -3.43 29.81 -1.44
CA ALA A 621 -4.78 29.44 -1.85
C ALA A 621 -4.97 29.60 -3.36
N LEU A 622 -5.69 28.66 -3.95
CA LEU A 622 -6.28 28.81 -5.29
C LEU A 622 -7.78 29.08 -5.12
N ALA A 623 -8.19 30.33 -5.28
CA ALA A 623 -9.56 30.80 -5.06
C ALA A 623 -10.22 31.17 -6.40
N ASP A 624 -11.23 30.41 -6.81
CA ASP A 624 -11.91 30.53 -8.12
C ASP A 624 -10.90 30.64 -9.29
N GLY A 625 -9.79 29.89 -9.20
CA GLY A 625 -8.72 29.89 -10.20
C GLY A 625 -7.73 31.06 -10.10
N HIS A 626 -7.82 31.93 -9.10
CA HIS A 626 -6.84 32.96 -8.79
C HIS A 626 -5.94 32.56 -7.63
N VAL A 627 -4.65 32.83 -7.75
CA VAL A 627 -3.69 32.52 -6.68
C VAL A 627 -3.69 33.65 -5.65
N ALA A 628 -3.87 33.29 -4.38
CA ALA A 628 -3.71 34.16 -3.22
C ALA A 628 -2.53 33.69 -2.37
N ARG A 629 -1.59 34.60 -2.10
CA ARG A 629 -0.33 34.36 -1.38
C ARG A 629 -0.27 35.18 -0.09
N GLY A 630 0.71 34.89 0.78
CA GLY A 630 0.95 35.63 2.01
C GLY A 630 -0.16 35.43 3.04
N LEU A 631 -0.74 34.23 3.06
CA LEU A 631 -1.78 33.82 4.00
C LEU A 631 -1.10 33.05 5.13
N THR A 632 -1.50 33.30 6.36
CA THR A 632 -1.05 32.56 7.54
C THR A 632 -2.28 32.03 8.24
N VAL A 633 -2.23 30.76 8.65
CA VAL A 633 -3.31 30.17 9.43
C VAL A 633 -3.25 30.74 10.85
N THR A 634 -4.37 31.26 11.32
CA THR A 634 -4.53 31.78 12.68
C THR A 634 -5.88 31.32 13.21
N ASP A 635 -5.87 30.71 14.38
CA ASP A 635 -7.07 30.13 15.04
C ASP A 635 -7.80 29.13 14.12
N GLY A 636 -7.05 28.33 13.37
CA GLY A 636 -7.56 27.36 12.41
C GLY A 636 -8.22 27.97 11.17
N MET A 637 -8.04 29.28 10.94
CA MET A 637 -8.69 30.02 9.86
C MET A 637 -7.74 30.81 8.96
N VAL A 638 -8.22 31.09 7.75
CA VAL A 638 -7.60 32.01 6.78
C VAL A 638 -8.67 32.94 6.22
N THR A 639 -8.33 34.22 6.05
CA THR A 639 -9.20 35.22 5.41
C THR A 639 -8.64 35.66 4.07
N LEU A 640 -9.42 35.49 3.00
CA LEU A 640 -9.12 36.00 1.67
C LEU A 640 -9.58 37.46 1.52
N ALA A 641 -8.87 38.22 0.69
CA ALA A 641 -9.22 39.62 0.41
C ALA A 641 -10.55 39.77 -0.35
N ASN A 642 -10.91 38.78 -1.17
CA ASN A 642 -12.17 38.74 -1.91
C ASN A 642 -12.88 37.41 -1.61
N PRO A 643 -14.21 37.43 -1.41
CA PRO A 643 -14.98 36.20 -1.26
C PRO A 643 -14.87 35.29 -2.49
N ALA A 644 -14.84 33.98 -2.28
CA ALA A 644 -14.70 32.97 -3.32
C ALA A 644 -15.63 31.77 -3.09
N THR A 645 -16.03 31.10 -4.17
CA THR A 645 -16.98 29.96 -4.12
C THR A 645 -16.29 28.60 -4.08
N ARG A 646 -15.09 28.50 -4.67
CA ARG A 646 -14.26 27.31 -4.69
C ARG A 646 -12.84 27.70 -4.30
N VAL A 647 -12.33 27.09 -3.24
CA VAL A 647 -11.00 27.42 -2.72
C VAL A 647 -10.24 26.15 -2.34
N HIS A 648 -9.00 26.05 -2.78
CA HIS A 648 -8.05 25.04 -2.31
C HIS A 648 -6.97 25.75 -1.50
N ILE A 649 -6.79 25.40 -0.22
CA ILE A 649 -5.83 26.03 0.70
C ILE A 649 -4.89 24.97 1.24
N GLY A 650 -3.59 25.23 1.23
CA GLY A 650 -2.60 24.33 1.83
C GLY A 650 -1.18 24.86 1.73
N LEU A 651 -0.22 24.02 2.10
CA LEU A 651 1.20 24.34 2.08
C LEU A 651 1.70 24.48 0.64
N PRO A 652 2.47 25.53 0.32
CA PRO A 652 3.10 25.67 -0.98
C PRO A 652 4.26 24.67 -1.15
N TYR A 653 4.48 24.21 -2.37
CA TYR A 653 5.71 23.51 -2.75
C TYR A 653 6.19 23.99 -4.12
N GLU A 654 7.49 23.85 -4.35
CA GLU A 654 8.10 24.18 -5.65
C GLU A 654 8.32 22.91 -6.48
N SER A 655 8.01 22.99 -7.77
CA SER A 655 8.35 21.99 -8.77
C SER A 655 9.43 22.51 -9.70
N ASP A 656 10.57 21.82 -9.72
CA ASP A 656 11.76 22.22 -10.48
C ASP A 656 12.17 21.16 -11.50
N VAL A 657 12.45 21.63 -12.73
CA VAL A 657 13.03 20.84 -13.81
C VAL A 657 14.28 21.55 -14.31
N GLU A 658 15.43 20.87 -14.28
CA GLU A 658 16.66 21.38 -14.87
C GLU A 658 17.22 20.37 -15.88
N THR A 659 17.42 20.82 -17.13
CA THR A 659 18.01 19.98 -18.17
C THR A 659 19.49 19.70 -17.89
N LEU A 660 20.01 18.61 -18.43
CA LEU A 660 21.46 18.40 -18.51
C LEU A 660 22.15 19.52 -19.29
N ASN A 661 23.47 19.58 -19.18
CA ASN A 661 24.26 20.51 -19.98
C ASN A 661 24.01 20.23 -21.45
N LEU A 662 23.77 21.28 -22.22
CA LEU A 662 23.44 21.14 -23.62
C LEU A 662 24.60 20.48 -24.37
N ASP A 663 24.30 19.36 -25.03
CA ASP A 663 25.21 18.68 -25.95
C ASP A 663 24.58 18.61 -27.34
N LEU A 664 25.34 19.01 -28.35
CA LEU A 664 24.94 18.96 -29.76
C LEU A 664 25.74 17.90 -30.53
N GLY A 665 26.41 16.99 -29.83
CA GLY A 665 27.38 16.06 -30.39
C GLY A 665 28.54 16.77 -31.09
N ASN A 666 29.03 16.16 -32.16
CA ASN A 666 30.06 16.75 -33.03
C ASN A 666 29.42 17.70 -34.04
N VAL A 667 29.56 19.00 -33.80
CA VAL A 667 29.11 20.03 -34.73
C VAL A 667 30.14 20.20 -35.84
N GLN A 668 29.72 20.12 -37.10
CA GLN A 668 30.60 20.24 -38.27
C GLN A 668 31.37 21.57 -38.22
N GLY A 669 32.70 21.51 -38.23
CA GLY A 669 33.57 22.68 -38.17
C GLY A 669 33.87 23.23 -36.76
N LEU A 670 33.16 22.79 -35.72
CA LEU A 670 33.38 23.23 -34.32
C LEU A 670 33.79 22.09 -33.36
N GLY A 671 33.53 20.84 -33.74
CA GLY A 671 33.80 19.66 -32.90
C GLY A 671 32.79 19.53 -31.76
N SER A 672 33.24 19.05 -30.61
CA SER A 672 32.40 19.00 -29.40
C SER A 672 32.06 20.41 -28.90
N VAL A 673 30.82 20.56 -28.43
CA VAL A 673 30.35 21.78 -27.77
C VAL A 673 30.54 21.76 -26.25
N GLN A 674 30.99 20.64 -25.68
CA GLN A 674 31.35 20.58 -24.26
C GLN A 674 32.54 21.50 -23.96
N GLY A 675 32.46 22.26 -22.87
CA GLY A 675 33.48 23.22 -22.46
C GLY A 675 33.51 24.54 -23.25
N ARG A 676 32.76 24.66 -24.35
CA ARG A 676 32.57 25.94 -25.05
C ARG A 676 31.55 26.81 -24.32
N LEU A 677 31.74 28.13 -24.39
CA LEU A 677 30.73 29.08 -23.96
C LEU A 677 29.51 28.99 -24.89
N LYS A 678 28.33 28.98 -24.29
CA LYS A 678 27.01 28.91 -24.91
C LYS A 678 26.18 30.03 -24.32
N SER A 679 25.31 30.62 -25.13
CA SER A 679 24.29 31.54 -24.64
C SER A 679 22.92 31.11 -25.14
N VAL A 680 21.98 30.97 -24.21
CA VAL A 680 20.58 30.64 -24.53
C VAL A 680 19.79 31.95 -24.48
N SER A 681 19.31 32.40 -25.64
CA SER A 681 18.62 33.69 -25.76
C SER A 681 17.11 33.57 -25.57
N SER A 682 16.54 32.45 -26.01
CA SER A 682 15.12 32.16 -25.91
C SER A 682 14.90 30.66 -25.71
N VAL A 683 13.81 30.35 -25.00
CA VAL A 683 13.33 28.98 -24.81
C VAL A 683 11.86 28.94 -25.20
N THR A 684 11.48 27.94 -25.98
CA THR A 684 10.09 27.60 -26.26
C THR A 684 9.76 26.28 -25.59
N LEU A 685 8.81 26.30 -24.66
CA LEU A 685 8.30 25.11 -24.00
C LEU A 685 7.04 24.65 -24.71
N ARG A 686 7.02 23.38 -25.14
CA ARG A 686 5.76 22.75 -25.56
C ARG A 686 5.06 22.24 -24.32
N VAL A 687 3.88 22.75 -24.05
CA VAL A 687 3.14 22.49 -22.81
C VAL A 687 1.73 22.00 -23.08
N GLU A 688 1.17 21.30 -22.10
CA GLU A 688 -0.22 20.86 -22.09
C GLU A 688 -0.89 21.32 -20.79
N ARG A 689 -2.11 21.87 -20.89
CA ARG A 689 -2.94 22.25 -19.73
C ARG A 689 -2.17 22.97 -18.62
N THR A 690 -1.25 23.84 -18.99
CA THR A 690 -0.30 24.48 -18.08
C THR A 690 -0.68 25.93 -17.84
N ARG A 691 -0.39 26.43 -16.64
CA ARG A 691 -0.57 27.85 -16.33
C ARG A 691 0.50 28.36 -15.37
N GLY A 692 1.12 29.48 -15.76
CA GLY A 692 2.20 30.11 -15.00
C GLY A 692 3.47 29.27 -15.02
N LEU A 693 4.61 29.88 -15.35
CA LEU A 693 5.92 29.22 -15.35
C LEU A 693 7.01 30.25 -15.18
N TRP A 694 8.11 29.83 -14.57
CA TRP A 694 9.36 30.59 -14.48
C TRP A 694 10.44 29.83 -15.22
N VAL A 695 11.18 30.50 -16.10
CA VAL A 695 12.20 29.87 -16.95
C VAL A 695 13.47 30.70 -16.94
N GLY A 696 14.63 30.05 -16.86
CA GLY A 696 15.91 30.74 -16.85
C GLY A 696 17.11 29.83 -17.03
N PRO A 697 18.34 30.38 -17.05
CA PRO A 697 19.57 29.59 -17.07
C PRO A 697 19.82 28.84 -15.76
N ASP A 698 19.31 29.33 -14.63
CA ASP A 698 19.43 28.74 -13.30
C ASP A 698 18.31 29.23 -12.36
N ALA A 699 18.24 28.64 -11.16
CA ALA A 699 17.22 28.94 -10.16
C ALA A 699 17.21 30.39 -9.64
N SER A 700 18.31 31.14 -9.79
CA SER A 700 18.41 32.52 -9.29
C SER A 700 18.03 33.57 -10.33
N ARG A 701 17.96 33.20 -11.60
CA ARG A 701 17.71 34.10 -12.74
C ARG A 701 16.55 33.59 -13.56
N LEU A 702 15.34 33.71 -13.03
CA LEU A 702 14.13 33.23 -13.69
C LEU A 702 13.31 34.37 -14.25
N VAL A 703 12.78 34.18 -15.46
CA VAL A 703 11.82 35.07 -16.12
C VAL A 703 10.45 34.41 -16.06
N GLU A 704 9.47 35.14 -15.55
CA GLU A 704 8.07 34.69 -15.52
C GLU A 704 7.46 34.73 -16.93
N TYR A 705 6.87 33.63 -17.37
CA TYR A 705 5.97 33.62 -18.50
C TYR A 705 4.60 34.17 -18.09
N LYS A 706 4.39 35.46 -18.36
CA LYS A 706 3.12 36.13 -18.08
C LYS A 706 2.08 35.75 -19.13
N GLN A 707 1.26 34.75 -18.79
CA GLN A 707 0.19 34.27 -19.65
C GLN A 707 -1.02 35.22 -19.62
N ARG A 708 -1.48 35.67 -20.79
CA ARG A 708 -2.78 36.34 -20.96
C ARG A 708 -3.33 36.00 -22.33
N ALA A 709 -4.44 35.26 -22.40
CA ALA A 709 -4.93 34.67 -23.64
C ALA A 709 -6.15 35.39 -24.23
N GLY A 710 -6.85 36.22 -23.45
CA GLY A 710 -7.98 37.04 -23.93
C GLY A 710 -9.17 37.14 -22.97
N GLU A 711 -8.98 36.75 -21.71
CA GLU A 711 -9.99 36.67 -20.67
C GLU A 711 -10.63 38.04 -20.35
N THR A 712 -11.93 38.05 -20.04
CA THR A 712 -12.62 39.29 -19.65
C THR A 712 -12.20 39.74 -18.25
N TRP A 713 -12.50 40.99 -17.90
CA TRP A 713 -12.11 41.54 -16.60
C TRP A 713 -12.79 40.76 -15.47
N GLY A 714 -11.99 40.16 -14.59
CA GLY A 714 -12.45 39.35 -13.46
C GLY A 714 -12.50 37.84 -13.72
N GLU A 715 -12.26 37.37 -14.94
CA GLU A 715 -12.17 35.93 -15.23
C GLU A 715 -10.77 35.37 -14.95
N ALA A 716 -10.73 34.15 -14.42
CA ALA A 716 -9.48 33.42 -14.22
C ALA A 716 -8.83 33.04 -15.56
N ILE A 717 -7.50 33.14 -15.61
CA ILE A 717 -6.71 32.75 -16.79
C ILE A 717 -6.90 31.25 -17.03
N GLN A 718 -7.25 30.89 -18.27
CA GLN A 718 -7.50 29.51 -18.65
C GLN A 718 -6.19 28.72 -18.79
N LEU A 719 -6.28 27.39 -18.70
CA LEU A 719 -5.15 26.50 -18.95
C LEU A 719 -4.73 26.57 -20.43
N PHE A 720 -3.43 26.55 -20.70
CA PHE A 720 -2.90 26.64 -22.07
C PHE A 720 -2.23 25.35 -22.53
N THR A 721 -2.47 25.01 -23.79
CA THR A 721 -1.83 23.91 -24.52
C THR A 721 -1.26 24.46 -25.81
N GLY A 722 0.03 24.25 -26.04
CA GLY A 722 0.75 24.79 -27.19
C GLY A 722 2.19 25.15 -26.85
N ASP A 723 2.75 26.09 -27.61
CA ASP A 723 4.13 26.53 -27.46
C ASP A 723 4.19 27.86 -26.68
N MET A 724 4.82 27.84 -25.50
CA MET A 724 5.11 29.02 -24.68
C MET A 724 6.54 29.48 -24.92
N SER A 725 6.73 30.62 -25.60
CA SER A 725 8.06 31.20 -25.83
C SER A 725 8.42 32.24 -24.76
N VAL A 726 9.57 32.06 -24.13
CA VAL A 726 10.14 32.94 -23.11
C VAL A 726 11.48 33.46 -23.60
N THR A 727 11.63 34.78 -23.64
CA THR A 727 12.95 35.41 -23.85
C THR A 727 13.69 35.44 -22.52
N LEU A 728 14.87 34.84 -22.48
CA LEU A 728 15.69 34.78 -21.28
C LEU A 728 16.65 35.96 -21.22
N GLU A 729 17.18 36.24 -20.04
CA GLU A 729 18.37 37.08 -19.92
C GLU A 729 19.58 36.25 -20.37
N PRO A 730 20.20 36.56 -21.53
CA PRO A 730 21.22 35.70 -22.10
C PRO A 730 22.47 35.73 -21.22
N ASP A 731 22.94 34.54 -20.83
CA ASP A 731 24.16 34.36 -20.06
C ASP A 731 25.17 33.55 -20.87
N TRP A 732 26.46 33.87 -20.75
CA TRP A 732 27.52 33.11 -21.39
C TRP A 732 28.11 32.13 -20.39
N ASN A 733 27.75 30.86 -20.51
CA ASN A 733 28.24 29.80 -19.64
C ASN A 733 28.53 28.52 -20.42
N THR A 734 29.20 27.55 -19.79
CA THR A 734 29.57 26.30 -20.46
C THR A 734 28.47 25.24 -20.45
N ALA A 735 27.46 25.41 -19.61
CA ALA A 735 26.38 24.45 -19.42
C ALA A 735 25.33 24.57 -20.54
N GLY A 736 24.77 25.76 -20.75
CA GLY A 736 23.60 25.96 -21.61
C GLY A 736 22.36 25.20 -21.12
N SER A 737 22.28 24.88 -19.82
CA SER A 737 21.12 24.22 -19.21
C SER A 737 19.96 25.19 -19.05
N ILE A 738 18.76 24.63 -18.97
CA ILE A 738 17.50 25.37 -18.81
C ILE A 738 16.87 24.92 -17.51
N PHE A 739 16.52 25.90 -16.68
CA PHE A 739 15.82 25.71 -15.41
C PHE A 739 14.38 26.20 -15.57
N ILE A 740 13.43 25.35 -15.16
CA ILE A 740 11.99 25.64 -15.20
C ILE A 740 11.42 25.39 -13.82
N ARG A 741 10.62 26.33 -13.32
CA ARG A 741 9.98 26.30 -12.00
C ARG A 741 8.49 26.59 -12.10
N GLN A 742 7.72 25.87 -11.30
CA GLN A 742 6.35 26.20 -10.91
C GLN A 742 6.33 26.36 -9.38
N SER A 743 5.92 27.54 -8.90
CA SER A 743 5.81 27.86 -7.48
C SER A 743 4.40 28.24 -7.05
N ASP A 744 3.50 28.47 -8.00
CA ASP A 744 2.07 28.65 -7.72
C ASP A 744 1.36 27.30 -7.64
N PRO A 745 0.21 27.22 -6.94
CA PRO A 745 -0.63 26.03 -6.87
C PRO A 745 -1.37 25.80 -8.20
N LEU A 746 -0.61 25.67 -9.28
CA LEU A 746 -1.07 25.61 -10.67
C LEU A 746 -0.42 24.43 -11.39
N PRO A 747 -1.08 23.87 -12.41
CA PRO A 747 -0.55 22.74 -13.16
C PRO A 747 0.59 23.15 -14.09
N MET A 748 1.59 22.27 -14.17
CA MET A 748 2.68 22.31 -15.13
C MET A 748 2.84 20.94 -15.78
N THR A 749 2.68 20.86 -17.12
CA THR A 749 3.02 19.70 -17.95
C THR A 749 3.84 20.17 -19.15
N ILE A 750 5.08 19.71 -19.24
CA ILE A 750 6.05 20.05 -20.28
C ILE A 750 6.28 18.81 -21.14
N LEU A 751 5.94 18.92 -22.42
CA LEU A 751 6.09 17.85 -23.41
C LEU A 751 7.43 17.95 -24.15
N GLY A 752 8.08 19.11 -24.13
CA GLY A 752 9.41 19.28 -24.73
C GLY A 752 9.96 20.69 -24.54
N VAL A 753 11.28 20.81 -24.62
CA VAL A 753 12.02 22.06 -24.46
C VAL A 753 12.80 22.35 -25.72
N MET A 754 12.55 23.50 -26.35
CA MET A 754 13.27 23.96 -27.54
C MET A 754 14.07 25.21 -27.16
N SER A 755 15.33 25.30 -27.54
CA SER A 755 16.17 26.46 -27.22
C SER A 755 16.90 27.04 -28.42
N ASP A 756 16.96 28.37 -28.43
CA ASP A 756 17.74 29.18 -29.37
C ASP A 756 19.12 29.46 -28.74
N VAL A 757 20.15 28.83 -29.30
CA VAL A 757 21.49 28.78 -28.70
C VAL A 757 22.52 29.40 -29.63
N THR A 758 23.30 30.33 -29.09
CA THR A 758 24.47 30.90 -29.76
C THR A 758 25.74 30.26 -29.19
N LEU A 759 26.58 29.71 -30.06
CA LEU A 759 27.86 29.13 -29.67
C LEU A 759 29.00 30.16 -29.70
N GLY A 760 29.73 30.23 -28.59
CA GLY A 760 30.95 31.01 -28.41
C GLY A 760 32.15 30.32 -29.07
N GLY A 761 33.02 31.15 -29.68
CA GLY A 761 34.19 30.72 -30.45
C GLY A 761 35.32 30.20 -29.58
#